data_AF-A0A3D8RNX6-F1
#
_entry.id   AF-A0A3D8RNX6-F1
#
_cell.length_a   1.000
_cell.length_b   1.000
_cell.length_c   1.000
_cell.angle_alpha   90.00
_cell.angle_beta   90.00
_cell.angle_gamma   90.00
#
_symmetry.space_group_name_H-M   'P 1'
#
loop_
_entity.id
_entity.type
_entity.pdbx_description
1 polymer ?
#
loop_
_entity_poly.entity_id
_entity_poly.type
_entity_poly.pdbx_seq_one_letter_code
_entity_poly.pdbx_strand_id
1 'polypeptide(L)'
;MDAPIALSLPVVLLATWVLYNFLKTKPHYPPGPKGLPIVGSLLELNNERPWITYGKWASQYGDIVMYWVLGKPVILLGKMEHAENLLQKKMAKYGDRPELVVAQELVTQNGWYIGTARTKHDTHRKQRKILGERLRANALRDWAHPVEITELHLFLQRLVRHPERFVEVIKCFTVNVMLNTTFAHGSIPNLDNPIISRVNRATDHQFTAQVQGRFWVDYLPALRHLPTWLPGMGWKKQGLQWRKEVDALYQELWDATKLRVADGDRHNCLVESLLETQMHQITEGEGTTISAAMVDAGTDTLTGTTVVFMIIFMYFPHILKQAQTVVDEAVGRDRLPTFDDLGRIPYITAMIREAFRWRTVAPVAIPHAVIADDFYAGYFIPKGATVFALSQHIHEDEELYPEHKEFKPERFLDENGRLNTLPHAGFGFGSRKCLGQHFAEQTLFLMIASFVWSFNISAPTDAKGQKILPSLDPMDWGAFLASPPPMDFQAIITPRTQAVVDIINRAVQASGHLGPAIVAALVDSGRFTVTILTRQSQNPGTARESSPFPSSVSVVPVDYTSLSELTAVLANQDALISAVPSSPAAVLAQKQFASACIAAGVAHFIPSEFGSDTDNVLSRSLPLFAPKVELQEFLEDIVKSNPDFSYSLVRTNAFLDSALQRGFFVNLPSKGQGVTDVFGSGDQLFSTTTRSTIGKAVVAILAKVDACKNRSIFVHDIALSQRQLLDIAKKVCPSGSWDEKKIDLEEMEKAVFEGKDNNPRSCLKLTVWKEGYGGHFKKLDNDLLGIQGLTMVEVEAMVKTQLES
;
A
#
# COMPACT_ATOMS: atom_id res chain seq x y z
N MET A 1 -75.50 -27.36 -19.77
CA MET A 1 -74.85 -26.20 -20.41
C MET A 1 -74.44 -25.30 -19.27
N ASP A 2 -73.15 -25.13 -19.00
CA ASP A 2 -72.61 -23.95 -18.31
C ASP A 2 -71.07 -23.98 -18.31
N ALA A 3 -70.51 -22.77 -18.42
CA ALA A 3 -69.10 -22.35 -18.56
C ALA A 3 -68.46 -22.53 -19.96
N PRO A 4 -68.04 -21.42 -20.60
CA PRO A 4 -66.75 -20.83 -20.23
C PRO A 4 -66.71 -19.28 -20.31
N ILE A 5 -66.53 -18.58 -19.18
CA ILE A 5 -66.19 -17.13 -19.16
C ILE A 5 -65.00 -16.83 -18.21
N ALA A 6 -64.17 -17.82 -17.88
CA ALA A 6 -63.06 -17.59 -16.93
C ALA A 6 -61.73 -17.13 -17.57
N LEU A 7 -61.63 -17.05 -18.91
CA LEU A 7 -60.40 -16.66 -19.62
C LEU A 7 -60.32 -15.16 -20.00
N SER A 8 -61.33 -14.35 -19.68
CA SER A 8 -61.47 -12.98 -20.21
C SER A 8 -60.73 -11.90 -19.40
N LEU A 9 -60.62 -12.01 -18.08
CA LEU A 9 -60.07 -10.93 -17.25
C LEU A 9 -58.57 -10.67 -17.48
N PRO A 10 -57.68 -11.68 -17.53
CA PRO A 10 -56.25 -11.45 -17.76
C PRO A 10 -55.98 -10.90 -19.17
N VAL A 11 -56.74 -11.38 -20.17
CA VAL A 11 -56.62 -10.95 -21.57
C VAL A 11 -57.14 -9.52 -21.73
N VAL A 12 -58.26 -9.17 -21.10
CA VAL A 12 -58.79 -7.80 -21.09
C VAL A 12 -57.87 -6.87 -20.31
N LEU A 13 -57.32 -7.28 -19.16
CA LEU A 13 -56.34 -6.47 -18.40
C LEU A 13 -55.05 -6.26 -19.20
N LEU A 14 -54.56 -7.30 -19.87
CA LEU A 14 -53.39 -7.20 -20.75
C LEU A 14 -53.68 -6.30 -21.96
N ALA A 15 -54.82 -6.48 -22.63
CA ALA A 15 -55.22 -5.66 -23.77
C ALA A 15 -55.45 -4.18 -23.37
N THR A 16 -56.06 -3.95 -22.21
CA THR A 16 -56.29 -2.60 -21.66
C THR A 16 -54.97 -1.96 -21.23
N TRP A 17 -54.07 -2.72 -20.61
CA TRP A 17 -52.72 -2.24 -20.27
C TRP A 17 -51.90 -1.94 -21.53
N VAL A 18 -51.96 -2.79 -22.56
CA VAL A 18 -51.31 -2.54 -23.86
C VAL A 18 -51.90 -1.29 -24.52
N LEU A 19 -53.23 -1.16 -24.58
CA LEU A 19 -53.92 -0.01 -25.18
C LEU A 19 -53.64 1.29 -24.41
N TYR A 20 -53.66 1.25 -23.08
CA TYR A 20 -53.29 2.40 -22.23
C TYR A 20 -51.84 2.84 -22.46
N ASN A 21 -50.90 1.90 -22.55
CA ASN A 21 -49.50 2.22 -22.87
C ASN A 21 -49.30 2.68 -24.32
N PHE A 22 -50.18 2.28 -25.23
CA PHE A 22 -50.15 2.70 -26.64
C PHE A 22 -50.71 4.12 -26.84
N LEU A 23 -51.76 4.47 -26.10
CA LEU A 23 -52.44 5.78 -26.19
C LEU A 23 -51.77 6.88 -25.35
N LYS A 24 -50.89 6.53 -24.40
CA LYS A 24 -50.16 7.50 -23.58
C LYS A 24 -49.14 8.26 -24.44
N THR A 25 -49.21 9.60 -24.44
CA THR A 25 -48.16 10.44 -25.03
C THR A 25 -46.83 10.11 -24.40
N LYS A 26 -45.92 9.51 -25.18
CA LYS A 26 -44.61 9.12 -24.69
C LYS A 26 -43.75 10.37 -24.55
N PRO A 27 -43.09 10.58 -23.41
CA PRO A 27 -42.06 11.60 -23.29
C PRO A 27 -41.01 11.44 -24.40
N HIS A 28 -40.36 12.53 -24.78
CA HIS A 28 -39.24 12.45 -25.70
C HIS A 28 -38.03 11.86 -24.97
N TYR A 29 -37.86 10.54 -25.07
CA TYR A 29 -36.72 9.83 -24.48
C TYR A 29 -35.48 9.97 -25.37
N PRO A 30 -34.27 9.82 -24.82
CA PRO A 30 -33.06 9.69 -25.62
C PRO A 30 -33.19 8.54 -26.64
N PRO A 31 -32.50 8.62 -27.79
CA PRO A 31 -32.49 7.56 -28.80
C PRO A 31 -31.89 6.27 -28.25
N GLY A 32 -32.21 5.12 -28.86
CA GLY A 32 -31.64 3.84 -28.48
C GLY A 32 -32.38 2.64 -29.09
N PRO A 33 -31.93 1.42 -28.76
CA PRO A 33 -32.56 0.21 -29.26
C PRO A 33 -34.02 0.11 -28.76
N LYS A 34 -34.93 -0.30 -29.65
CA LYS A 34 -36.35 -0.41 -29.32
C LYS A 34 -36.63 -1.54 -28.32
N GLY A 35 -35.84 -2.62 -28.39
CA GLY A 35 -36.03 -3.83 -27.59
C GLY A 35 -37.33 -4.59 -27.90
N LEU A 36 -37.49 -5.77 -27.30
CA LEU A 36 -38.72 -6.56 -27.38
C LEU A 36 -39.76 -6.07 -26.35
N PRO A 37 -41.06 -6.28 -26.58
CA PRO A 37 -42.09 -6.00 -25.58
C PRO A 37 -41.79 -6.74 -24.26
N ILE A 38 -41.99 -6.06 -23.12
CA ILE A 38 -41.76 -6.56 -21.74
C ILE A 38 -40.28 -6.79 -21.39
N VAL A 39 -39.55 -7.53 -22.22
CA VAL A 39 -38.14 -7.91 -21.97
C VAL A 39 -37.18 -6.76 -22.23
N GLY A 40 -37.51 -5.86 -23.16
CA GLY A 40 -36.63 -4.77 -23.60
C GLY A 40 -35.44 -5.31 -24.40
N SER A 41 -34.28 -4.69 -24.24
CA SER A 41 -33.04 -5.06 -24.96
C SER A 41 -32.20 -6.12 -24.23
N LEU A 42 -32.78 -6.86 -23.28
CA LEU A 42 -32.04 -7.86 -22.49
C LEU A 42 -31.32 -8.91 -23.36
N LEU A 43 -31.97 -9.37 -24.43
CA LEU A 43 -31.41 -10.40 -25.33
C LEU A 43 -30.32 -9.86 -26.27
N GLU A 44 -30.23 -8.52 -26.39
CA GLU A 44 -29.21 -7.85 -27.20
C GLU A 44 -27.93 -7.57 -26.39
N LEU A 45 -28.00 -7.68 -25.06
CA LEU A 45 -26.87 -7.43 -24.16
C LEU A 45 -25.91 -8.62 -24.11
N ASN A 46 -24.62 -8.33 -24.18
CA ASN A 46 -23.61 -9.27 -23.72
C ASN A 46 -23.68 -9.38 -22.19
N ASN A 47 -24.18 -10.51 -21.69
CA ASN A 47 -24.39 -10.75 -20.25
C ASN A 47 -23.09 -10.85 -19.44
N GLU A 48 -21.95 -11.11 -20.08
CA GLU A 48 -20.65 -11.17 -19.40
C GLU A 48 -19.94 -9.81 -19.45
N ARG A 49 -19.99 -9.12 -20.59
CA ARG A 49 -19.30 -7.85 -20.84
C ARG A 49 -20.23 -6.81 -21.46
N PRO A 50 -21.18 -6.24 -20.68
CA PRO A 50 -22.20 -5.35 -21.23
C PRO A 50 -21.63 -4.10 -21.90
N TRP A 51 -20.48 -3.62 -21.42
CA TRP A 51 -19.78 -2.44 -21.91
C TRP A 51 -19.41 -2.50 -23.40
N ILE A 52 -19.18 -3.70 -23.96
CA ILE A 52 -18.95 -3.89 -25.40
C ILE A 52 -20.21 -3.53 -26.20
N THR A 53 -21.39 -3.91 -25.69
CA THR A 53 -22.68 -3.58 -26.33
C THR A 53 -22.96 -2.09 -26.19
N TYR A 54 -22.64 -1.51 -25.03
CA TYR A 54 -22.85 -0.09 -24.76
C TYR A 54 -22.06 0.81 -25.72
N GLY A 55 -20.78 0.50 -25.98
CA GLY A 55 -19.96 1.25 -26.94
C GLY A 55 -20.51 1.20 -28.37
N LYS A 56 -21.02 0.03 -28.80
CA LYS A 56 -21.68 -0.13 -30.10
C LYS A 56 -22.94 0.74 -30.20
N TRP A 57 -23.76 0.75 -29.15
CA TRP A 57 -24.96 1.57 -29.12
C TRP A 57 -24.67 3.07 -29.06
N ALA A 58 -23.66 3.50 -28.31
CA ALA A 58 -23.23 4.90 -28.30
C ALA A 58 -22.81 5.36 -29.71
N SER A 59 -22.04 4.52 -30.41
CA SER A 59 -21.62 4.81 -31.80
C SER A 59 -22.81 4.84 -32.78
N GLN A 60 -23.86 4.05 -32.53
CA GLN A 60 -25.02 3.93 -33.44
C GLN A 60 -26.10 4.99 -33.19
N TYR A 61 -26.38 5.31 -31.92
CA TYR A 61 -27.52 6.12 -31.52
C TYR A 61 -27.12 7.53 -31.04
N GLY A 62 -25.83 7.79 -30.84
CA GLY A 62 -25.27 9.09 -30.46
C GLY A 62 -24.85 9.20 -28.99
N ASP A 63 -24.63 10.43 -28.55
CA ASP A 63 -23.90 10.74 -27.31
C ASP A 63 -24.70 10.48 -26.01
N ILE A 64 -26.04 10.38 -26.10
CA ILE A 64 -26.94 10.04 -25.00
C ILE A 64 -27.87 8.94 -25.49
N VAL A 65 -27.69 7.72 -24.99
CA VAL A 65 -28.48 6.55 -25.40
C VAL A 65 -29.37 6.10 -24.26
N MET A 66 -30.61 5.73 -24.55
CA MET A 66 -31.51 5.12 -23.58
C MET A 66 -32.05 3.78 -24.08
N TYR A 67 -32.02 2.78 -23.21
CA TYR A 67 -32.62 1.49 -23.45
C TYR A 67 -33.37 1.00 -22.21
N TRP A 68 -34.21 -0.02 -22.40
CA TRP A 68 -35.02 -0.60 -21.34
C TRP A 68 -34.65 -2.07 -21.16
N VAL A 69 -34.61 -2.52 -19.90
CA VAL A 69 -34.47 -3.93 -19.55
C VAL A 69 -35.49 -4.26 -18.47
N LEU A 70 -36.43 -5.15 -18.79
CA LEU A 70 -37.51 -5.56 -17.87
C LEU A 70 -38.22 -4.36 -17.20
N GLY A 71 -38.52 -3.32 -17.99
CA GLY A 71 -39.18 -2.11 -17.52
C GLY A 71 -38.30 -1.15 -16.72
N LYS A 72 -37.01 -1.43 -16.54
CA LYS A 72 -36.04 -0.51 -15.93
C LYS A 72 -35.32 0.32 -17.00
N PRO A 73 -35.32 1.66 -16.90
CA PRO A 73 -34.63 2.51 -17.85
C PRO A 73 -33.13 2.57 -17.55
N VAL A 74 -32.31 2.50 -18.59
CA VAL A 74 -30.86 2.67 -18.52
C VAL A 74 -30.42 3.73 -19.51
N ILE A 75 -29.53 4.61 -19.08
CA ILE A 75 -28.97 5.72 -19.85
C ILE A 75 -27.46 5.51 -19.96
N LEU A 76 -26.93 5.68 -21.17
CA LEU A 76 -25.51 5.63 -21.48
C LEU A 76 -25.06 7.02 -21.92
N LEU A 77 -23.99 7.52 -21.31
CA LEU A 77 -23.38 8.81 -21.64
C LEU A 77 -22.06 8.57 -22.38
N GLY A 78 -22.04 8.92 -23.67
CA GLY A 78 -20.92 8.71 -24.57
C GLY A 78 -19.91 9.86 -24.64
N LYS A 79 -20.28 11.07 -24.18
CA LYS A 79 -19.40 12.25 -24.17
C LYS A 79 -19.09 12.77 -22.78
N MET A 80 -17.88 13.34 -22.63
CA MET A 80 -17.38 13.96 -21.40
C MET A 80 -18.35 15.03 -20.87
N GLU A 81 -18.82 15.91 -21.76
CA GLU A 81 -19.71 17.01 -21.41
C GLU A 81 -21.00 16.52 -20.71
N HIS A 82 -21.65 15.48 -21.24
CA HIS A 82 -22.88 14.95 -20.68
C HIS A 82 -22.64 14.29 -19.32
N ALA A 83 -21.54 13.55 -19.18
CA ALA A 83 -21.14 12.94 -17.92
C ALA A 83 -20.88 14.00 -16.83
N GLU A 84 -20.15 15.08 -17.14
CA GLU A 84 -19.91 16.18 -16.20
C GLU A 84 -21.19 16.94 -15.84
N ASN A 85 -22.03 17.25 -16.83
CA ASN A 85 -23.27 17.99 -16.60
C ASN A 85 -24.25 17.21 -15.70
N LEU A 86 -24.39 15.90 -15.91
CA LEU A 86 -25.33 15.10 -15.13
C LEU A 86 -24.73 14.58 -13.82
N LEU A 87 -23.56 13.93 -13.87
CA LEU A 87 -23.00 13.21 -12.72
C LEU A 87 -22.23 14.13 -11.75
N GLN A 88 -21.71 15.26 -12.25
CA GLN A 88 -21.01 16.25 -11.42
C GLN A 88 -21.89 17.46 -11.11
N LYS A 89 -22.36 18.21 -12.11
CA LYS A 89 -23.11 19.45 -11.84
C LYS A 89 -24.49 19.19 -11.25
N LYS A 90 -25.16 18.08 -11.62
CA LYS A 90 -26.47 17.67 -11.09
C LYS A 90 -26.38 16.52 -10.06
N MET A 91 -25.28 16.40 -9.32
CA MET A 91 -25.05 15.29 -8.38
C MET A 91 -26.16 15.11 -7.33
N ALA A 92 -26.93 16.14 -6.98
CA ALA A 92 -28.08 16.01 -6.09
C ALA A 92 -29.17 15.08 -6.66
N LYS A 93 -29.33 15.04 -7.99
CA LYS A 93 -30.27 14.15 -8.68
C LYS A 93 -29.63 12.83 -9.16
N TYR A 94 -28.35 12.84 -9.49
CA TYR A 94 -27.65 11.72 -10.14
C TYR A 94 -26.60 11.05 -9.24
N GLY A 95 -26.45 11.43 -7.98
CA GLY A 95 -25.38 10.94 -7.09
C GLY A 95 -25.68 9.63 -6.34
N ASP A 96 -26.84 9.00 -6.55
CA ASP A 96 -27.19 7.72 -5.92
C ASP A 96 -26.65 6.51 -6.69
N ARG A 97 -26.78 5.31 -6.12
CA ARG A 97 -26.41 4.03 -6.74
C ARG A 97 -27.64 3.18 -7.05
N PRO A 98 -27.61 2.36 -8.12
CA PRO A 98 -28.64 1.36 -8.39
C PRO A 98 -28.81 0.37 -7.22
N GLU A 99 -29.99 -0.26 -7.13
CA GLU A 99 -30.22 -1.37 -6.20
C GLU A 99 -29.52 -2.62 -6.75
N LEU A 100 -28.54 -3.12 -5.99
CA LEU A 100 -27.73 -4.30 -6.29
C LEU A 100 -27.83 -5.25 -5.10
N VAL A 101 -28.82 -6.14 -5.11
CA VAL A 101 -29.19 -6.91 -3.91
C VAL A 101 -28.04 -7.82 -3.46
N VAL A 102 -27.34 -8.45 -4.41
CA VAL A 102 -26.22 -9.34 -4.07
C VAL A 102 -25.06 -8.54 -3.45
N ALA A 103 -24.60 -7.46 -4.08
CA ALA A 103 -23.51 -6.65 -3.54
C ALA A 103 -23.89 -5.98 -2.20
N GLN A 104 -25.02 -5.28 -2.16
CA GLN A 104 -25.38 -4.40 -1.04
C GLN A 104 -25.95 -5.16 0.16
N GLU A 105 -26.80 -6.17 -0.05
CA GLU A 105 -27.50 -6.87 1.03
C GLU A 105 -26.82 -8.20 1.40
N LEU A 106 -26.37 -8.98 0.41
CA LEU A 106 -25.79 -10.30 0.68
C LEU A 106 -24.31 -10.22 1.03
N VAL A 107 -23.46 -9.64 0.17
CA VAL A 107 -22.00 -9.69 0.36
C VAL A 107 -21.55 -8.72 1.45
N THR A 108 -21.89 -7.44 1.36
CA THR A 108 -21.32 -6.43 2.29
C THR A 108 -22.17 -6.09 3.50
N GLN A 109 -23.40 -6.61 3.57
CA GLN A 109 -24.42 -6.30 4.57
C GLN A 109 -24.71 -4.79 4.73
N ASN A 110 -25.99 -4.43 4.90
CA ASN A 110 -26.40 -3.05 5.21
C ASN A 110 -26.01 -1.98 4.16
N GLY A 111 -25.48 -2.35 3.00
CA GLY A 111 -25.07 -1.43 1.94
C GLY A 111 -23.95 -0.46 2.35
N TRP A 112 -23.07 -0.84 3.28
CA TRP A 112 -22.01 0.04 3.79
C TRP A 112 -20.79 0.15 2.88
N TYR A 113 -20.63 -0.69 1.87
CA TYR A 113 -19.49 -0.62 0.98
C TYR A 113 -19.49 0.68 0.17
N ILE A 114 -18.46 1.51 0.33
CA ILE A 114 -18.45 2.90 -0.18
C ILE A 114 -18.76 3.02 -1.68
N GLY A 115 -18.32 2.04 -2.48
CA GLY A 115 -18.55 1.99 -3.93
C GLY A 115 -20.03 1.85 -4.31
N THR A 116 -20.80 1.07 -3.54
CA THR A 116 -22.19 0.73 -3.81
C THR A 116 -23.19 1.37 -2.84
N ALA A 117 -22.70 2.05 -1.80
CA ALA A 117 -23.52 2.68 -0.77
C ALA A 117 -24.47 3.72 -1.38
N ARG A 118 -25.75 3.60 -1.04
CA ARG A 118 -26.82 4.50 -1.49
C ARG A 118 -26.87 5.78 -0.65
N THR A 119 -27.29 6.90 -1.26
CA THR A 119 -27.29 8.22 -0.60
C THR A 119 -28.29 8.33 0.55
N LYS A 120 -29.29 7.45 0.61
CA LYS A 120 -30.33 7.45 1.64
C LYS A 120 -29.80 7.30 3.08
N HIS A 121 -28.63 6.70 3.27
CA HIS A 121 -28.17 6.27 4.60
C HIS A 121 -27.08 7.15 5.24
N ASP A 122 -26.71 8.28 4.62
CA ASP A 122 -25.56 9.17 4.98
C ASP A 122 -24.18 8.45 5.10
N THR A 123 -24.16 7.12 5.08
CA THR A 123 -22.98 6.25 5.18
C THR A 123 -21.89 6.64 4.19
N HIS A 124 -22.24 6.82 2.91
CA HIS A 124 -21.28 7.21 1.89
C HIS A 124 -20.61 8.56 2.22
N ARG A 125 -21.40 9.57 2.62
CA ARG A 125 -20.86 10.91 2.95
C ARG A 125 -19.93 10.83 4.15
N LYS A 126 -20.33 10.09 5.18
CA LYS A 126 -19.55 9.84 6.40
C LYS A 126 -18.22 9.14 6.10
N GLN A 127 -18.25 8.02 5.37
CA GLN A 127 -17.03 7.28 4.99
C GLN A 127 -16.11 8.13 4.11
N ARG A 128 -16.67 8.84 3.13
CA ARG A 128 -15.89 9.72 2.24
C ARG A 128 -15.25 10.88 2.99
N LYS A 129 -15.88 11.39 4.06
CA LYS A 129 -15.26 12.39 4.95
C LYS A 129 -14.05 11.79 5.67
N ILE A 130 -14.24 10.65 6.35
CA ILE A 130 -13.19 9.96 7.12
C ILE A 130 -11.98 9.63 6.23
N LEU A 131 -12.21 8.92 5.13
CA LEU A 131 -11.14 8.51 4.22
C LEU A 131 -10.56 9.69 3.43
N GLY A 132 -11.38 10.68 3.08
CA GLY A 132 -10.97 11.82 2.28
C GLY A 132 -10.00 12.77 2.97
N GLU A 133 -9.87 12.72 4.30
CA GLU A 133 -8.83 13.44 5.04
C GLU A 133 -7.46 12.74 4.92
N ARG A 134 -7.41 11.41 5.03
CA ARG A 134 -6.18 10.62 4.90
C ARG A 134 -5.68 10.46 3.46
N LEU A 135 -6.59 10.47 2.49
CA LEU A 135 -6.28 10.26 1.06
C LEU A 135 -6.01 11.56 0.29
N ARG A 136 -5.85 12.70 0.98
CA ARG A 136 -5.37 13.93 0.35
C ARG A 136 -3.91 13.75 -0.08
N ALA A 137 -3.54 14.33 -1.22
CA ALA A 137 -2.19 14.17 -1.78
C ALA A 137 -1.05 14.40 -0.78
N ASN A 138 -1.13 15.46 0.05
CA ASN A 138 -0.07 15.78 1.02
C ASN A 138 -0.09 14.86 2.25
N ALA A 139 -1.25 14.33 2.63
CA ALA A 139 -1.38 13.47 3.80
C ALA A 139 -0.71 12.10 3.58
N LEU A 140 -0.59 11.65 2.33
CA LEU A 140 0.02 10.36 1.97
C LEU A 140 1.48 10.23 2.42
N ARG A 141 2.21 11.35 2.49
CA ARG A 141 3.62 11.41 2.91
C ARG A 141 3.87 10.83 4.30
N ASP A 142 2.89 11.00 5.20
CA ASP A 142 3.06 10.67 6.62
C ASP A 142 2.73 9.21 6.95
N TRP A 143 2.00 8.50 6.07
CA TRP A 143 1.51 7.15 6.37
C TRP A 143 1.62 6.14 5.22
N ALA A 144 1.42 6.55 3.97
CA ALA A 144 1.46 5.64 2.82
C ALA A 144 2.87 5.54 2.21
N HIS A 145 3.51 6.68 1.94
CA HIS A 145 4.81 6.72 1.26
C HIS A 145 5.90 5.86 1.91
N PRO A 146 6.07 5.84 3.25
CA PRO A 146 7.09 5.01 3.87
C PRO A 146 6.88 3.51 3.63
N VAL A 147 5.61 3.07 3.60
CA VAL A 147 5.22 1.69 3.30
C VAL A 147 5.49 1.39 1.83
N GLU A 148 5.06 2.27 0.92
CA GLU A 148 5.21 2.08 -0.52
C GLU A 148 6.67 1.99 -0.96
N ILE A 149 7.55 2.84 -0.41
CA ILE A 149 9.00 2.79 -0.69
C ILE A 149 9.59 1.44 -0.23
N THR A 150 9.24 1.01 0.99
CA THR A 150 9.74 -0.24 1.56
C THR A 150 9.31 -1.44 0.71
N GLU A 151 8.02 -1.52 0.39
CA GLU A 151 7.47 -2.61 -0.42
C GLU A 151 7.95 -2.55 -1.87
N LEU A 152 8.21 -1.36 -2.42
CA LEU A 152 8.77 -1.19 -3.76
C LEU A 152 10.17 -1.80 -3.84
N HIS A 153 11.04 -1.55 -2.86
CA HIS A 153 12.39 -2.13 -2.89
C HIS A 153 12.33 -3.66 -2.89
N LEU A 154 11.51 -4.25 -2.02
CA LEU A 154 11.29 -5.69 -1.97
C LEU A 154 10.72 -6.23 -3.29
N PHE A 155 9.79 -5.49 -3.89
CA PHE A 155 9.21 -5.79 -5.19
C PHE A 155 10.25 -5.81 -6.31
N LEU A 156 11.07 -4.77 -6.43
CA LEU A 156 12.11 -4.68 -7.47
C LEU A 156 13.10 -5.84 -7.32
N GLN A 157 13.50 -6.20 -6.10
CA GLN A 157 14.37 -7.35 -5.87
C GLN A 157 13.70 -8.68 -6.26
N ARG A 158 12.41 -8.87 -5.94
CA ARG A 158 11.67 -10.06 -6.37
C ARG A 158 11.60 -10.16 -7.89
N LEU A 159 11.43 -9.03 -8.56
CA LEU A 159 11.36 -8.98 -10.02
C LEU A 159 12.72 -9.28 -10.67
N VAL A 160 13.84 -8.87 -10.05
CA VAL A 160 15.19 -9.29 -10.49
C VAL A 160 15.35 -10.81 -10.40
N ARG A 161 14.82 -11.43 -9.35
CA ARG A 161 14.96 -12.87 -9.09
C ARG A 161 14.01 -13.75 -9.90
N HIS A 162 12.79 -13.26 -10.10
CA HIS A 162 11.70 -14.00 -10.72
C HIS A 162 11.04 -13.17 -11.84
N PRO A 163 11.81 -12.72 -12.85
CA PRO A 163 11.26 -11.92 -13.96
C PRO A 163 10.17 -12.67 -14.74
N GLU A 164 10.23 -13.99 -14.79
CA GLU A 164 9.23 -14.87 -15.41
C GLU A 164 7.88 -14.86 -14.66
N ARG A 165 7.89 -14.54 -13.36
CA ARG A 165 6.69 -14.43 -12.51
C ARG A 165 6.25 -12.98 -12.29
N PHE A 166 6.61 -12.06 -13.18
CA PHE A 166 6.41 -10.61 -12.97
C PHE A 166 4.99 -10.22 -12.57
N VAL A 167 4.00 -10.90 -13.13
CA VAL A 167 2.57 -10.76 -12.80
C VAL A 167 2.30 -11.04 -11.32
N GLU A 168 2.81 -12.16 -10.82
CA GLU A 168 2.63 -12.59 -9.44
C GLU A 168 3.38 -11.66 -8.50
N VAL A 169 4.55 -11.17 -8.95
CA VAL A 169 5.33 -10.16 -8.25
C VAL A 169 4.57 -8.83 -8.15
N ILE A 170 3.89 -8.38 -9.23
CA ILE A 170 3.02 -7.19 -9.23
C ILE A 170 1.84 -7.38 -8.27
N LYS A 171 1.11 -8.51 -8.36
CA LYS A 171 0.02 -8.84 -7.45
C LYS A 171 0.46 -8.85 -5.99
N CYS A 172 1.63 -9.43 -5.72
CA CYS A 172 2.18 -9.48 -4.37
C CYS A 172 2.51 -8.08 -3.85
N PHE A 173 3.07 -7.20 -4.70
CA PHE A 173 3.34 -5.81 -4.34
C PHE A 173 2.08 -5.02 -4.01
N THR A 174 1.07 -5.07 -4.87
CA THR A 174 -0.18 -4.32 -4.65
C THR A 174 -0.91 -4.81 -3.41
N VAL A 175 -1.02 -6.13 -3.20
CA VAL A 175 -1.57 -6.70 -1.97
C VAL A 175 -0.76 -6.26 -0.75
N ASN A 176 0.58 -6.31 -0.81
CA ASN A 176 1.46 -5.89 0.28
C ASN A 176 1.25 -4.42 0.67
N VAL A 177 1.25 -3.52 -0.32
CA VAL A 177 1.01 -2.09 -0.10
C VAL A 177 -0.34 -1.93 0.59
N MET A 178 -1.41 -2.50 0.02
CA MET A 178 -2.76 -2.32 0.55
C MET A 178 -2.95 -2.91 1.95
N LEU A 179 -2.40 -4.08 2.24
CA LEU A 179 -2.47 -4.68 3.57
C LEU A 179 -1.64 -3.91 4.60
N ASN A 180 -0.47 -3.40 4.23
CA ASN A 180 0.37 -2.65 5.17
C ASN A 180 -0.17 -1.24 5.43
N THR A 181 -0.62 -0.53 4.40
CA THR A 181 -1.22 0.79 4.57
C THR A 181 -2.56 0.72 5.31
N THR A 182 -3.29 -0.40 5.20
CA THR A 182 -4.60 -0.57 5.85
C THR A 182 -4.49 -1.14 7.26
N PHE A 183 -3.74 -2.23 7.45
CA PHE A 183 -3.70 -3.01 8.69
C PHE A 183 -2.31 -3.03 9.36
N ALA A 184 -1.26 -2.60 8.67
CA ALA A 184 0.14 -2.89 9.03
C ALA A 184 0.36 -4.39 9.26
N HIS A 185 -0.13 -5.19 8.32
CA HIS A 185 -0.08 -6.66 8.35
C HIS A 185 1.36 -7.23 8.43
N GLY A 186 2.35 -6.49 7.95
CA GLY A 186 3.72 -6.95 7.74
C GLY A 186 3.92 -7.47 6.31
N SER A 187 5.17 -7.43 5.85
CA SER A 187 5.54 -7.83 4.49
C SER A 187 5.30 -9.32 4.24
N ILE A 188 4.66 -9.64 3.12
CA ILE A 188 4.40 -11.02 2.71
C ILE A 188 5.73 -11.68 2.32
N PRO A 189 6.10 -12.85 2.88
CA PRO A 189 7.45 -13.41 2.73
C PRO A 189 7.76 -14.03 1.36
N ASN A 190 6.75 -14.51 0.63
CA ASN A 190 6.89 -15.19 -0.67
C ASN A 190 5.63 -15.02 -1.53
N LEU A 191 5.77 -15.27 -2.85
CA LEU A 191 4.71 -15.06 -3.85
C LEU A 191 3.53 -16.03 -3.71
N ASP A 192 3.76 -17.19 -3.09
CA ASP A 192 2.79 -18.26 -2.92
C ASP A 192 2.02 -18.17 -1.59
N ASN A 193 2.16 -17.06 -0.86
CA ASN A 193 1.53 -16.91 0.43
C ASN A 193 -0.01 -16.94 0.27
N PRO A 194 -0.73 -17.79 1.05
CA PRO A 194 -2.17 -17.92 0.95
C PRO A 194 -2.95 -16.60 1.05
N ILE A 195 -2.44 -15.61 1.79
CA ILE A 195 -3.09 -14.31 1.96
C ILE A 195 -3.32 -13.58 0.61
N ILE A 196 -2.38 -13.69 -0.34
CA ILE A 196 -2.50 -13.08 -1.67
C ILE A 196 -3.73 -13.65 -2.38
N SER A 197 -3.87 -14.97 -2.37
CA SER A 197 -5.00 -15.64 -3.00
C SER A 197 -6.32 -15.36 -2.26
N ARG A 198 -6.29 -15.20 -0.94
CA ARG A 198 -7.47 -14.86 -0.13
C ARG A 198 -7.97 -13.45 -0.45
N VAL A 199 -7.08 -12.46 -0.49
CA VAL A 199 -7.40 -11.07 -0.85
C VAL A 199 -7.96 -11.00 -2.28
N ASN A 200 -7.24 -11.56 -3.27
CA ASN A 200 -7.70 -11.54 -4.66
C ASN A 200 -9.06 -12.22 -4.85
N ARG A 201 -9.33 -13.35 -4.16
CA ARG A 201 -10.66 -13.99 -4.20
C ARG A 201 -11.74 -13.12 -3.56
N ALA A 202 -11.46 -12.50 -2.41
CA ALA A 202 -12.41 -11.59 -1.76
C ALA A 202 -12.76 -10.40 -2.67
N THR A 203 -11.75 -9.82 -3.32
CA THR A 203 -11.92 -8.74 -4.29
C THR A 203 -12.73 -9.18 -5.52
N ASP A 204 -12.45 -10.37 -6.07
CA ASP A 204 -13.21 -10.93 -7.21
C ASP A 204 -14.68 -11.18 -6.86
N HIS A 205 -14.97 -11.73 -5.68
CA HIS A 205 -16.34 -11.89 -5.19
C HIS A 205 -17.07 -10.53 -5.11
N GLN A 206 -16.37 -9.52 -4.60
CA GLN A 206 -16.91 -8.17 -4.40
C GLN A 206 -17.17 -7.44 -5.73
N PHE A 207 -16.31 -7.60 -6.74
CA PHE A 207 -16.49 -7.02 -8.07
C PHE A 207 -17.49 -7.77 -8.92
N THR A 208 -17.50 -9.11 -8.86
CA THR A 208 -18.51 -9.92 -9.54
C THR A 208 -19.92 -9.59 -9.03
N ALA A 209 -20.07 -9.33 -7.73
CA ALA A 209 -21.33 -8.91 -7.13
C ALA A 209 -21.82 -7.53 -7.64
N GLN A 210 -20.91 -6.67 -8.13
CA GLN A 210 -21.19 -5.30 -8.58
C GLN A 210 -21.55 -5.17 -10.06
N VAL A 211 -21.39 -6.24 -10.85
CA VAL A 211 -21.79 -6.24 -12.26
C VAL A 211 -23.31 -6.09 -12.35
N GLN A 212 -23.77 -4.91 -12.76
CA GLN A 212 -25.19 -4.59 -12.89
C GLN A 212 -25.89 -5.59 -13.81
N GLY A 213 -26.93 -6.23 -13.30
CA GLY A 213 -27.76 -7.14 -14.09
C GLY A 213 -27.19 -8.55 -14.25
N ARG A 214 -26.08 -8.86 -13.57
CA ARG A 214 -25.51 -10.22 -13.47
C ARG A 214 -26.49 -11.19 -12.81
N PHE A 215 -27.28 -10.70 -11.84
CA PHE A 215 -28.22 -11.51 -11.09
C PHE A 215 -29.66 -11.10 -11.37
N TRP A 216 -30.56 -12.08 -11.55
CA TRP A 216 -31.99 -11.81 -11.78
C TRP A 216 -32.64 -10.96 -10.69
N VAL A 217 -32.14 -11.03 -9.46
CA VAL A 217 -32.64 -10.23 -8.34
C VAL A 217 -32.43 -8.72 -8.54
N ASP A 218 -31.44 -8.32 -9.35
CA ASP A 218 -31.21 -6.90 -9.68
C ASP A 218 -32.32 -6.35 -10.59
N TYR A 219 -32.99 -7.21 -11.36
CA TYR A 219 -34.16 -6.84 -12.15
C TYR A 219 -35.47 -7.06 -11.38
N LEU A 220 -35.55 -8.15 -10.60
CA LEU A 220 -36.73 -8.57 -9.84
C LEU A 220 -36.39 -8.67 -8.33
N PRO A 221 -36.40 -7.55 -7.59
CA PRO A 221 -35.99 -7.54 -6.18
C PRO A 221 -36.80 -8.49 -5.28
N ALA A 222 -38.04 -8.80 -5.65
CA ALA A 222 -38.88 -9.75 -4.92
C ALA A 222 -38.24 -11.15 -4.78
N LEU A 223 -37.33 -11.53 -5.70
CA LEU A 223 -36.59 -12.80 -5.62
C LEU A 223 -35.75 -12.90 -4.33
N ARG A 224 -35.37 -11.79 -3.69
CA ARG A 224 -34.60 -11.81 -2.43
C ARG A 224 -35.31 -12.53 -1.28
N HIS A 225 -36.65 -12.60 -1.32
CA HIS A 225 -37.45 -13.23 -0.28
C HIS A 225 -37.57 -14.75 -0.45
N LEU A 226 -37.19 -15.29 -1.61
CA LEU A 226 -37.24 -16.73 -1.86
C LEU A 226 -36.17 -17.48 -1.05
N PRO A 227 -36.45 -18.70 -0.57
CA PRO A 227 -35.51 -19.48 0.21
C PRO A 227 -34.37 -20.04 -0.66
N THR A 228 -33.20 -20.30 -0.06
CA THR A 228 -31.99 -20.75 -0.78
C THR A 228 -32.09 -22.16 -1.36
N TRP A 229 -33.01 -22.99 -0.88
CA TRP A 229 -33.21 -24.35 -1.38
C TRP A 229 -34.03 -24.42 -2.68
N LEU A 230 -34.70 -23.32 -3.07
CA LEU A 230 -35.53 -23.30 -4.27
C LEU A 230 -34.67 -23.36 -5.56
N PRO A 231 -35.08 -24.12 -6.59
CA PRO A 231 -34.38 -24.12 -7.88
C PRO A 231 -34.21 -22.70 -8.45
N GLY A 232 -33.04 -22.40 -9.00
CA GLY A 232 -32.70 -21.06 -9.51
C GLY A 232 -32.14 -20.07 -8.48
N MET A 233 -32.16 -20.41 -7.18
CA MET A 233 -31.62 -19.56 -6.09
C MET A 233 -30.14 -19.80 -5.76
N GLY A 234 -29.39 -20.45 -6.68
CA GLY A 234 -27.96 -20.73 -6.50
C GLY A 234 -27.12 -19.48 -6.26
N TRP A 235 -27.47 -18.36 -6.89
CA TRP A 235 -26.84 -17.06 -6.68
C TRP A 235 -26.94 -16.56 -5.23
N LYS A 236 -28.05 -16.86 -4.54
CA LYS A 236 -28.25 -16.44 -3.15
C LYS A 236 -27.38 -17.27 -2.20
N LYS A 237 -27.26 -18.58 -2.45
CA LYS A 237 -26.32 -19.46 -1.73
C LYS A 237 -24.88 -19.00 -1.97
N GLN A 238 -24.54 -18.67 -3.22
CA GLN A 238 -23.21 -18.19 -3.60
C GLN A 238 -22.88 -16.85 -2.91
N GLY A 239 -23.79 -15.86 -2.93
CA GLY A 239 -23.58 -14.57 -2.27
C GLY A 239 -23.41 -14.68 -0.75
N LEU A 240 -24.14 -15.59 -0.09
CA LEU A 240 -23.94 -15.89 1.33
C LEU A 240 -22.60 -16.56 1.62
N GLN A 241 -22.12 -17.41 0.71
CA GLN A 241 -20.78 -18.01 0.81
C GLN A 241 -19.69 -16.95 0.64
N TRP A 242 -19.81 -16.08 -0.37
CA TRP A 242 -18.91 -14.96 -0.60
C TRP A 242 -18.81 -14.06 0.63
N ARG A 243 -19.96 -13.69 1.21
CA ARG A 243 -20.00 -12.94 2.47
C ARG A 243 -19.17 -13.62 3.55
N LYS A 244 -19.35 -14.93 3.76
CA LYS A 244 -18.62 -15.65 4.80
C LYS A 244 -17.10 -15.57 4.60
N GLU A 245 -16.63 -15.63 3.35
CA GLU A 245 -15.20 -15.53 3.02
C GLU A 245 -14.66 -14.10 3.22
N VAL A 246 -15.41 -13.09 2.76
CA VAL A 246 -15.05 -11.67 2.90
C VAL A 246 -15.05 -11.25 4.38
N ASP A 247 -16.13 -11.54 5.11
CA ASP A 247 -16.28 -11.22 6.54
C ASP A 247 -15.15 -11.89 7.35
N ALA A 248 -14.87 -13.18 7.10
CA ALA A 248 -13.82 -13.89 7.83
C ALA A 248 -12.42 -13.29 7.60
N LEU A 249 -12.07 -12.93 6.36
CA LEU A 249 -10.76 -12.34 6.06
C LEU A 249 -10.59 -10.97 6.74
N TYR A 250 -11.55 -10.07 6.56
CA TYR A 250 -11.38 -8.69 7.04
C TYR A 250 -11.61 -8.56 8.54
N GLN A 251 -12.43 -9.44 9.16
CA GLN A 251 -12.52 -9.51 10.62
C GLN A 251 -11.22 -10.04 11.23
N GLU A 252 -10.59 -11.08 10.67
CA GLU A 252 -9.30 -11.59 11.12
C GLU A 252 -8.21 -10.49 11.10
N LEU A 253 -8.10 -9.75 10.00
CA LEU A 253 -7.15 -8.64 9.85
C LEU A 253 -7.44 -7.48 10.81
N TRP A 254 -8.71 -7.17 11.02
CA TRP A 254 -9.15 -6.15 11.96
C TRP A 254 -8.83 -6.52 13.40
N ASP A 255 -9.17 -7.74 13.82
CA ASP A 255 -8.93 -8.23 15.17
C ASP A 255 -7.44 -8.29 15.49
N ALA A 256 -6.63 -8.78 14.55
CA ALA A 256 -5.17 -8.77 14.69
C ALA A 256 -4.62 -7.34 14.87
N THR A 257 -5.14 -6.38 14.11
CA THR A 257 -4.74 -4.97 14.23
C THR A 257 -5.19 -4.39 15.58
N LYS A 258 -6.40 -4.69 16.02
CA LYS A 258 -6.97 -4.24 17.29
C LYS A 258 -6.17 -4.75 18.49
N LEU A 259 -5.76 -6.02 18.46
CA LEU A 259 -4.86 -6.61 19.47
C LEU A 259 -3.51 -5.89 19.50
N ARG A 260 -2.85 -5.75 18.34
CA ARG A 260 -1.57 -5.04 18.21
C ARG A 260 -1.64 -3.60 18.74
N VAL A 261 -2.74 -2.91 18.44
CA VAL A 261 -3.06 -1.57 18.91
C VAL A 261 -3.24 -1.50 20.43
N ALA A 262 -3.94 -2.47 21.02
CA ALA A 262 -4.12 -2.60 22.46
C ALA A 262 -2.78 -2.88 23.17
N ASP A 263 -1.87 -3.60 22.51
CA ASP A 263 -0.51 -3.88 22.99
C ASP A 263 0.46 -2.69 22.83
N GLY A 264 -0.03 -1.53 22.35
CA GLY A 264 0.77 -0.30 22.20
C GLY A 264 1.65 -0.27 20.95
N ASP A 265 1.56 -1.27 20.07
CA ASP A 265 2.32 -1.35 18.82
C ASP A 265 1.59 -0.58 17.70
N ARG A 266 2.12 0.60 17.34
CA ARG A 266 1.48 1.58 16.42
C ARG A 266 2.35 1.83 15.18
N HIS A 267 1.72 1.73 14.01
CA HIS A 267 2.33 1.82 12.68
C HIS A 267 1.71 2.90 11.78
N ASN A 268 0.76 3.69 12.27
CA ASN A 268 0.05 4.73 11.52
C ASN A 268 -0.72 4.21 10.28
N CYS A 269 -1.32 3.02 10.38
CA CYS A 269 -2.18 2.47 9.32
C CYS A 269 -3.62 3.00 9.39
N LEU A 270 -4.44 2.72 8.36
CA LEU A 270 -5.84 3.17 8.32
C LEU A 270 -6.65 2.66 9.52
N VAL A 271 -6.55 1.37 9.85
CA VAL A 271 -7.35 0.76 10.92
C VAL A 271 -7.01 1.35 12.29
N GLU A 272 -5.73 1.65 12.56
CA GLU A 272 -5.33 2.38 13.78
C GLU A 272 -6.11 3.68 13.95
N SER A 273 -6.20 4.46 12.86
CA SER A 273 -6.95 5.71 12.85
C SER A 273 -8.44 5.50 13.02
N LEU A 274 -9.00 4.43 12.45
CA LEU A 274 -10.41 4.08 12.63
C LEU A 274 -10.71 3.65 14.07
N LEU A 275 -9.80 2.93 14.72
CA LEU A 275 -9.87 2.53 16.13
C LEU A 275 -9.75 3.74 17.07
N GLU A 276 -8.94 4.74 16.72
CA GLU A 276 -8.87 6.01 17.45
C GLU A 276 -10.13 6.87 17.26
N THR A 277 -10.63 6.92 16.02
CA THR A 277 -11.89 7.61 15.66
C THR A 277 -13.13 6.91 16.25
N GLN A 278 -12.99 5.63 16.61
CA GLN A 278 -14.03 4.79 17.22
C GLN A 278 -14.51 5.28 18.59
N MET A 279 -13.91 6.31 19.18
CA MET A 279 -14.48 6.86 20.42
C MET A 279 -15.89 7.44 20.24
N HIS A 280 -16.32 7.93 19.05
CA HIS A 280 -17.69 8.50 18.93
C HIS A 280 -18.46 8.37 17.58
N GLN A 281 -17.94 7.80 16.47
CA GLN A 281 -18.62 7.95 15.16
C GLN A 281 -18.90 6.70 14.29
N ILE A 282 -18.19 5.58 14.37
CA ILE A 282 -18.41 4.40 13.50
C ILE A 282 -18.50 3.09 14.31
N THR A 283 -19.33 2.15 13.85
CA THR A 283 -19.38 0.78 14.38
C THR A 283 -18.19 -0.05 13.91
N GLU A 284 -17.93 -1.18 14.57
CA GLU A 284 -16.88 -2.11 14.15
C GLU A 284 -17.12 -2.67 12.74
N GLY A 285 -18.36 -3.06 12.43
CA GLY A 285 -18.72 -3.54 11.09
C GLY A 285 -18.60 -2.47 9.99
N GLU A 286 -18.84 -1.19 10.30
CA GLU A 286 -18.52 -0.09 9.38
C GLU A 286 -17.01 0.01 9.16
N GLY A 287 -16.21 -0.13 10.22
CA GLY A 287 -14.74 -0.08 10.16
C GLY A 287 -14.13 -1.21 9.31
N THR A 288 -14.60 -2.46 9.50
CA THR A 288 -14.15 -3.60 8.70
C THR A 288 -14.54 -3.43 7.24
N THR A 289 -15.76 -2.96 6.95
CA THR A 289 -16.23 -2.71 5.57
C THR A 289 -15.46 -1.59 4.88
N ILE A 290 -15.11 -0.51 5.60
CA ILE A 290 -14.26 0.58 5.09
C ILE A 290 -12.87 0.03 4.72
N SER A 291 -12.31 -0.80 5.60
CA SER A 291 -10.99 -1.40 5.41
C SER A 291 -10.98 -2.38 4.22
N ALA A 292 -12.04 -3.17 4.08
CA ALA A 292 -12.26 -4.04 2.93
C ALA A 292 -12.31 -3.25 1.62
N ALA A 293 -13.10 -2.18 1.58
CA ALA A 293 -13.20 -1.32 0.40
C ALA A 293 -11.87 -0.68 0.01
N MET A 294 -11.04 -0.31 1.00
CA MET A 294 -9.70 0.22 0.74
C MET A 294 -8.83 -0.85 0.04
N VAL A 295 -8.74 -2.06 0.60
CA VAL A 295 -7.92 -3.15 0.06
C VAL A 295 -8.41 -3.63 -1.30
N ASP A 296 -9.70 -3.91 -1.45
CA ASP A 296 -10.27 -4.42 -2.69
C ASP A 296 -10.06 -3.44 -3.85
N ALA A 297 -10.35 -2.15 -3.63
CA ALA A 297 -10.23 -1.14 -4.67
C ALA A 297 -8.77 -0.88 -5.05
N GLY A 298 -7.86 -0.83 -4.06
CA GLY A 298 -6.45 -0.53 -4.30
C GLY A 298 -5.66 -1.69 -4.90
N THR A 299 -6.03 -2.93 -4.62
CA THR A 299 -5.24 -4.10 -5.07
C THR A 299 -5.41 -4.34 -6.58
N ASP A 300 -6.64 -4.57 -7.04
CA ASP A 300 -6.90 -5.01 -8.41
C ASP A 300 -6.70 -3.89 -9.43
N THR A 301 -7.06 -2.65 -9.09
CA THR A 301 -6.95 -1.51 -10.02
C THR A 301 -5.50 -1.09 -10.26
N LEU A 302 -4.66 -1.09 -9.22
CA LEU A 302 -3.23 -0.87 -9.35
C LEU A 302 -2.60 -2.01 -10.17
N THR A 303 -2.93 -3.27 -9.85
CA THR A 303 -2.43 -4.44 -10.59
C THR A 303 -2.76 -4.33 -12.07
N GLY A 304 -4.04 -4.08 -12.40
CA GLY A 304 -4.50 -3.94 -13.78
C GLY A 304 -3.78 -2.83 -14.53
N THR A 305 -3.60 -1.66 -13.90
CA THR A 305 -2.88 -0.54 -14.52
C THR A 305 -1.40 -0.85 -14.75
N THR A 306 -0.72 -1.50 -13.80
CA THR A 306 0.69 -1.90 -13.97
C THR A 306 0.85 -2.91 -15.10
N VAL A 307 -0.07 -3.87 -15.22
CA VAL A 307 -0.06 -4.85 -16.31
C VAL A 307 -0.28 -4.15 -17.66
N VAL A 308 -1.16 -3.14 -17.72
CA VAL A 308 -1.31 -2.29 -18.91
C VAL A 308 0.01 -1.61 -19.28
N PHE A 309 0.81 -1.13 -18.32
CA PHE A 309 2.15 -0.61 -18.61
C PHE A 309 3.10 -1.64 -19.20
N MET A 310 3.06 -2.90 -18.73
CA MET A 310 3.83 -3.98 -19.34
C MET A 310 3.44 -4.19 -20.80
N ILE A 311 2.14 -4.14 -21.10
CA ILE A 311 1.61 -4.20 -22.48
C ILE A 311 2.11 -3.01 -23.30
N ILE A 312 2.02 -1.79 -22.76
CA ILE A 312 2.49 -0.56 -23.42
C ILE A 312 3.97 -0.67 -23.78
N PHE A 313 4.83 -1.13 -22.87
CA PHE A 313 6.27 -1.26 -23.15
C PHE A 313 6.60 -2.28 -24.24
N MET A 314 5.80 -3.34 -24.37
CA MET A 314 5.98 -4.33 -25.44
C MET A 314 5.52 -3.83 -26.81
N TYR A 315 4.38 -3.13 -26.86
CA TYR A 315 3.82 -2.55 -28.08
C TYR A 315 4.57 -1.29 -28.54
N PHE A 316 4.98 -0.45 -27.59
CA PHE A 316 5.57 0.88 -27.82
C PHE A 316 6.95 1.01 -27.16
N PRO A 317 7.97 0.24 -27.59
CA PRO A 317 9.31 0.27 -26.97
C PRO A 317 10.00 1.63 -27.05
N HIS A 318 9.62 2.48 -28.02
CA HIS A 318 10.13 3.85 -28.12
C HIS A 318 9.69 4.72 -26.92
N ILE A 319 8.48 4.50 -26.39
CA ILE A 319 7.97 5.18 -25.20
C ILE A 319 8.80 4.79 -23.96
N LEU A 320 9.11 3.50 -23.80
CA LEU A 320 9.99 3.05 -22.72
C LEU A 320 11.37 3.73 -22.81
N LYS A 321 11.95 3.79 -24.00
CA LYS A 321 13.27 4.41 -24.22
C LYS A 321 13.27 5.91 -23.92
N GLN A 322 12.23 6.62 -24.32
CA GLN A 322 12.06 8.04 -23.99
C GLN A 322 11.87 8.24 -22.49
N ALA A 323 11.03 7.43 -21.84
CA ALA A 323 10.86 7.46 -20.39
C ALA A 323 12.17 7.19 -19.65
N GLN A 324 12.97 6.21 -20.10
CA GLN A 324 14.29 5.90 -19.54
C GLN A 324 15.21 7.11 -19.60
N THR A 325 15.22 7.83 -20.73
CA THR A 325 16.05 9.03 -20.92
C THR A 325 15.66 10.12 -19.91
N VAL A 326 14.37 10.46 -19.84
CA VAL A 326 13.87 11.52 -18.93
C VAL A 326 14.11 11.16 -17.47
N VAL A 327 13.90 9.88 -17.10
CA VAL A 327 14.11 9.40 -15.73
C VAL A 327 15.61 9.40 -15.37
N ASP A 328 16.48 8.98 -16.28
CA ASP A 328 17.94 8.99 -16.04
C ASP A 328 18.48 10.42 -15.87
N GLU A 329 17.98 11.39 -16.64
CA GLU A 329 18.35 12.80 -16.52
C GLU A 329 17.93 13.41 -15.19
N ALA A 330 16.73 13.08 -14.70
CA ALA A 330 16.18 13.65 -13.47
C ALA A 330 16.69 12.97 -12.19
N VAL A 331 16.88 11.65 -12.23
CA VAL A 331 17.21 10.83 -11.04
C VAL A 331 18.71 10.53 -10.96
N GLY A 332 19.39 10.47 -12.11
CA GLY A 332 20.75 9.92 -12.22
C GLY A 332 20.76 8.39 -12.16
N ARG A 333 21.94 7.79 -11.98
CA ARG A 333 22.14 6.33 -11.95
C ARG A 333 22.63 5.79 -10.61
N ASP A 334 22.67 6.62 -9.57
CA ASP A 334 23.24 6.30 -8.25
C ASP A 334 22.18 5.96 -7.19
N ARG A 335 20.89 6.22 -7.45
CA ARG A 335 19.77 5.97 -6.53
C ARG A 335 18.50 5.56 -7.28
N LEU A 336 17.57 4.94 -6.56
CA LEU A 336 16.22 4.68 -7.06
C LEU A 336 15.37 5.97 -7.09
N PRO A 337 14.34 6.04 -7.97
CA PRO A 337 13.32 7.09 -7.92
C PRO A 337 12.58 7.14 -6.58
N THR A 338 12.21 8.35 -6.13
CA THR A 338 11.41 8.57 -4.91
C THR A 338 10.22 9.49 -5.20
N PHE A 339 9.34 9.71 -4.22
CA PHE A 339 8.24 10.68 -4.35
C PHE A 339 8.71 12.13 -4.56
N ASP A 340 9.95 12.47 -4.18
CA ASP A 340 10.51 13.82 -4.38
C ASP A 340 10.77 14.12 -5.87
N ASP A 341 10.82 13.07 -6.70
CA ASP A 341 10.97 13.19 -8.15
C ASP A 341 9.64 13.43 -8.87
N LEU A 342 8.50 13.32 -8.17
CA LEU A 342 7.16 13.43 -8.77
C LEU A 342 6.94 14.75 -9.51
N GLY A 343 7.42 15.87 -8.96
CA GLY A 343 7.36 17.17 -9.61
C GLY A 343 8.42 17.40 -10.71
N ARG A 344 9.49 16.57 -10.74
CA ARG A 344 10.63 16.71 -11.65
C ARG A 344 10.49 15.90 -12.93
N ILE A 345 9.62 14.88 -12.93
CA ILE A 345 9.43 13.97 -14.05
C ILE A 345 7.96 13.98 -14.55
N PRO A 346 7.46 15.12 -15.07
CA PRO A 346 6.08 15.24 -15.56
C PRO A 346 5.70 14.17 -16.60
N TYR A 347 6.67 13.72 -17.40
CA TYR A 347 6.48 12.73 -18.45
C TYR A 347 5.92 11.40 -17.90
N ILE A 348 6.36 10.93 -16.73
CA ILE A 348 5.83 9.69 -16.13
C ILE A 348 4.37 9.88 -15.69
N THR A 349 4.02 11.03 -15.11
CA THR A 349 2.62 11.34 -14.78
C THR A 349 1.76 11.45 -16.03
N ALA A 350 2.30 12.02 -17.12
CA ALA A 350 1.62 12.09 -18.41
C ALA A 350 1.39 10.70 -19.01
N MET A 351 2.36 9.79 -18.91
CA MET A 351 2.19 8.38 -19.29
C MET A 351 1.09 7.69 -18.47
N ILE A 352 1.00 7.96 -17.16
CA ILE A 352 -0.05 7.40 -16.29
C ILE A 352 -1.43 7.90 -16.70
N ARG A 353 -1.57 9.20 -16.99
CA ARG A 353 -2.84 9.76 -17.50
C ARG A 353 -3.21 9.20 -18.87
N GLU A 354 -2.23 9.02 -19.75
CA GLU A 354 -2.46 8.38 -21.06
C GLU A 354 -2.81 6.90 -20.92
N ALA A 355 -2.27 6.17 -19.94
CA ALA A 355 -2.69 4.80 -19.65
C ALA A 355 -4.15 4.74 -19.19
N PHE A 356 -4.56 5.65 -18.30
CA PHE A 356 -5.97 5.77 -17.87
C PHE A 356 -6.93 6.12 -18.99
N ARG A 357 -6.46 6.75 -20.08
CA ARG A 357 -7.25 7.03 -21.28
C ARG A 357 -7.23 5.86 -22.25
N TRP A 358 -6.04 5.39 -22.61
CA TRP A 358 -5.84 4.39 -23.65
C TRP A 358 -6.52 3.06 -23.31
N ARG A 359 -6.39 2.62 -22.05
CA ARG A 359 -7.05 1.41 -21.52
C ARG A 359 -7.51 1.67 -20.09
N THR A 360 -8.68 2.28 -19.95
CA THR A 360 -9.25 2.55 -18.63
C THR A 360 -9.66 1.27 -17.92
N VAL A 361 -9.31 1.13 -16.65
CA VAL A 361 -9.62 -0.07 -15.83
C VAL A 361 -11.13 -0.22 -15.61
N ALA A 362 -11.89 0.88 -15.61
CA ALA A 362 -13.34 0.87 -15.43
C ALA A 362 -14.05 1.46 -16.69
N PRO A 363 -14.28 0.67 -17.74
CA PRO A 363 -14.71 1.16 -19.07
C PRO A 363 -16.06 1.86 -19.08
N VAL A 364 -16.92 1.60 -18.08
CA VAL A 364 -18.26 2.19 -17.95
C VAL A 364 -18.48 2.90 -16.62
N ALA A 365 -17.39 3.21 -15.91
CA ALA A 365 -17.40 3.68 -14.53
C ALA A 365 -18.29 2.79 -13.62
N ILE A 366 -18.56 3.26 -12.39
CA ILE A 366 -19.56 2.63 -11.52
C ILE A 366 -20.91 3.30 -11.79
N PRO A 367 -22.00 2.56 -12.05
CA PRO A 367 -23.28 3.14 -12.43
C PRO A 367 -23.88 4.04 -11.35
N HIS A 368 -24.62 5.04 -11.80
CA HIS A 368 -25.36 5.99 -10.97
C HIS A 368 -26.87 5.70 -11.07
N ALA A 369 -27.65 6.14 -10.08
CA ALA A 369 -29.10 6.11 -10.11
C ALA A 369 -29.70 7.51 -10.00
N VAL A 370 -30.72 7.77 -10.82
CA VAL A 370 -31.49 9.01 -10.82
C VAL A 370 -32.53 8.98 -9.71
N ILE A 371 -32.52 9.95 -8.80
CA ILE A 371 -33.46 9.97 -7.65
C ILE A 371 -34.73 10.79 -7.91
N ALA A 372 -34.76 11.62 -8.94
CA ALA A 372 -35.89 12.46 -9.33
C ALA A 372 -35.90 12.70 -10.85
N ASP A 373 -37.10 12.82 -11.43
CA ASP A 373 -37.27 13.12 -12.85
C ASP A 373 -36.50 14.39 -13.26
N ASP A 374 -36.03 14.41 -14.50
CA ASP A 374 -35.27 15.52 -15.06
C ASP A 374 -35.49 15.68 -16.56
N PHE A 375 -35.17 16.87 -17.08
CA PHE A 375 -35.05 17.12 -18.51
C PHE A 375 -33.63 17.57 -18.82
N TYR A 376 -33.01 16.97 -19.84
CA TYR A 376 -31.65 17.28 -20.26
C TYR A 376 -31.48 17.06 -21.76
N ALA A 377 -30.83 18.00 -22.45
CA ALA A 377 -30.59 17.95 -23.89
C ALA A 377 -31.88 17.69 -24.73
N GLY A 378 -33.02 18.23 -24.29
CA GLY A 378 -34.32 18.01 -24.94
C GLY A 378 -35.01 16.69 -24.59
N TYR A 379 -34.35 15.81 -23.82
CA TYR A 379 -34.87 14.51 -23.44
C TYR A 379 -35.41 14.48 -22.02
N PHE A 380 -36.41 13.62 -21.80
CA PHE A 380 -36.91 13.27 -20.48
C PHE A 380 -36.10 12.11 -19.88
N ILE A 381 -35.58 12.32 -18.67
CA ILE A 381 -34.84 11.35 -17.89
C ILE A 381 -35.68 10.92 -16.69
N PRO A 382 -36.20 9.68 -16.66
CA PRO A 382 -37.07 9.24 -15.58
C PRO A 382 -36.28 8.94 -14.29
N LYS A 383 -36.92 9.20 -13.15
CA LYS A 383 -36.51 8.71 -11.84
C LYS A 383 -36.33 7.20 -11.87
N GLY A 384 -35.29 6.73 -11.18
CA GLY A 384 -34.92 5.33 -11.10
C GLY A 384 -34.10 4.85 -12.30
N ALA A 385 -33.83 5.70 -13.30
CA ALA A 385 -32.92 5.35 -14.38
C ALA A 385 -31.52 5.06 -13.83
N THR A 386 -30.91 3.99 -14.35
CA THR A 386 -29.49 3.71 -14.15
C THR A 386 -28.69 4.47 -15.20
N VAL A 387 -27.62 5.14 -14.80
CA VAL A 387 -26.79 5.96 -15.69
C VAL A 387 -25.37 5.44 -15.68
N PHE A 388 -24.85 5.09 -16.87
CA PHE A 388 -23.46 4.73 -17.10
C PHE A 388 -22.74 5.87 -17.82
N ALA A 389 -21.55 6.23 -17.33
CA ALA A 389 -20.61 7.03 -18.11
C ALA A 389 -19.68 6.07 -18.83
N LEU A 390 -19.70 6.08 -20.16
CA LEU A 390 -18.89 5.16 -20.96
C LEU A 390 -17.46 5.67 -21.04
N SER A 391 -16.72 5.61 -19.93
CA SER A 391 -15.36 6.16 -19.80
C SER A 391 -14.45 5.78 -20.97
N GLN A 392 -14.41 4.49 -21.37
CA GLN A 392 -13.58 4.07 -22.50
C GLN A 392 -14.04 4.71 -23.83
N HIS A 393 -15.35 4.84 -24.05
CA HIS A 393 -15.88 5.48 -25.26
C HIS A 393 -15.61 6.99 -25.27
N ILE A 394 -15.75 7.66 -24.12
CA ILE A 394 -15.36 9.07 -23.92
C ILE A 394 -13.87 9.27 -24.22
N HIS A 395 -13.04 8.31 -23.85
CA HIS A 395 -11.59 8.30 -24.09
C HIS A 395 -11.19 7.99 -25.54
N GLU A 396 -12.14 7.53 -26.34
CA GLU A 396 -12.03 7.25 -27.78
C GLU A 396 -12.68 8.34 -28.65
N ASP A 397 -13.24 9.38 -28.04
CA ASP A 397 -13.78 10.54 -28.75
C ASP A 397 -12.65 11.28 -29.48
N GLU A 398 -12.67 11.24 -30.81
CA GLU A 398 -11.64 11.80 -31.68
C GLU A 398 -11.60 13.34 -31.62
N GLU A 399 -12.68 14.01 -31.19
CA GLU A 399 -12.69 15.46 -30.97
C GLU A 399 -11.87 15.83 -29.73
N LEU A 400 -11.93 15.01 -28.68
CA LEU A 400 -11.23 15.25 -27.42
C LEU A 400 -9.82 14.64 -27.42
N TYR A 401 -9.64 13.49 -28.08
CA TYR A 401 -8.38 12.75 -28.16
C TYR A 401 -8.05 12.32 -29.59
N PRO A 402 -7.63 13.24 -30.49
CA PRO A 402 -7.28 12.90 -31.87
C PRO A 402 -6.24 11.77 -31.96
N GLU A 403 -6.36 10.82 -32.87
CA GLU A 403 -5.53 9.60 -32.94
C GLU A 403 -5.65 8.74 -31.67
N HIS A 404 -6.87 8.56 -31.16
CA HIS A 404 -7.15 7.94 -29.87
C HIS A 404 -6.58 6.51 -29.70
N LYS A 405 -6.26 5.81 -30.79
CA LYS A 405 -5.69 4.45 -30.79
C LYS A 405 -4.20 4.40 -30.43
N GLU A 406 -3.48 5.49 -30.69
CA GLU A 406 -2.06 5.62 -30.36
C GLU A 406 -1.87 5.94 -28.89
N PHE A 407 -0.78 5.44 -28.29
CA PHE A 407 -0.38 5.78 -26.93
C PHE A 407 0.59 6.97 -26.98
N LYS A 408 0.10 8.18 -26.63
CA LYS A 408 0.88 9.43 -26.71
C LYS A 408 0.87 10.19 -25.38
N PRO A 409 1.87 9.98 -24.51
CA PRO A 409 2.00 10.72 -23.25
C PRO A 409 1.97 12.25 -23.43
N GLU A 410 2.49 12.74 -24.55
CA GLU A 410 2.57 14.17 -24.89
C GLU A 410 1.22 14.87 -24.89
N ARG A 411 0.10 14.13 -25.04
CA ARG A 411 -1.26 14.68 -24.90
C ARG A 411 -1.51 15.37 -23.58
N PHE A 412 -0.83 14.93 -22.52
CA PHE A 412 -1.00 15.47 -21.17
C PHE A 412 0.11 16.45 -20.80
N LEU A 413 0.92 16.89 -21.76
CA LEU A 413 1.96 17.90 -21.59
C LEU A 413 1.60 19.20 -22.34
N ASP A 414 2.09 20.33 -21.83
CA ASP A 414 2.10 21.60 -22.54
C ASP A 414 3.40 21.76 -23.36
N GLU A 415 3.52 22.85 -24.10
CA GLU A 415 4.69 23.16 -24.94
C GLU A 415 6.02 23.25 -24.15
N ASN A 416 5.95 23.42 -22.82
CA ASN A 416 7.11 23.49 -21.93
C ASN A 416 7.37 22.16 -21.21
N GLY A 417 6.67 21.08 -21.57
CA GLY A 417 6.81 19.76 -20.95
C GLY A 417 6.19 19.66 -19.55
N ARG A 418 5.32 20.59 -19.15
CA ARG A 418 4.59 20.53 -17.86
C ARG A 418 3.23 19.85 -18.07
N LEU A 419 2.68 19.28 -17.01
CA LEU A 419 1.34 18.67 -17.08
C LEU A 419 0.28 19.72 -17.46
N ASN A 420 -0.51 19.43 -18.49
CA ASN A 420 -1.63 20.26 -18.89
C ASN A 420 -2.93 19.86 -18.14
N THR A 421 -4.03 20.51 -18.50
CA THR A 421 -5.35 20.34 -17.88
C THR A 421 -6.31 19.48 -18.68
N LEU A 422 -5.84 18.72 -19.68
CA LEU A 422 -6.68 17.82 -20.45
C LEU A 422 -7.38 16.84 -19.49
N PRO A 423 -8.72 16.80 -19.44
CA PRO A 423 -9.43 15.94 -18.49
C PRO A 423 -9.31 14.48 -18.90
N HIS A 424 -9.70 13.56 -18.02
CA HIS A 424 -9.89 12.14 -18.35
C HIS A 424 -10.94 11.52 -17.41
N ALA A 425 -11.74 10.58 -17.93
CA ALA A 425 -12.83 9.92 -17.23
C ALA A 425 -12.40 8.69 -16.38
N GLY A 426 -11.10 8.50 -16.14
CA GLY A 426 -10.55 7.28 -15.51
C GLY A 426 -10.93 7.12 -14.03
N PHE A 427 -11.20 8.22 -13.34
CA PHE A 427 -11.56 8.24 -11.91
C PHE A 427 -13.04 8.52 -11.64
N GLY A 428 -13.88 8.59 -12.69
CA GLY A 428 -15.30 8.94 -12.56
C GLY A 428 -15.56 10.41 -12.23
N PHE A 429 -16.76 10.72 -11.72
CA PHE A 429 -17.32 12.07 -11.74
C PHE A 429 -17.93 12.50 -10.39
N GLY A 430 -17.93 13.81 -10.13
CA GLY A 430 -18.69 14.44 -9.04
C GLY A 430 -18.35 13.94 -7.63
N SER A 431 -19.35 13.89 -6.75
CA SER A 431 -19.20 13.42 -5.36
C SER A 431 -18.87 11.93 -5.23
N ARG A 432 -18.98 11.17 -6.33
CA ARG A 432 -18.64 9.75 -6.46
C ARG A 432 -17.31 9.52 -7.18
N LYS A 433 -16.57 10.58 -7.51
CA LYS A 433 -15.20 10.47 -8.05
C LYS A 433 -14.34 9.64 -7.10
N CYS A 434 -13.49 8.79 -7.67
CA CYS A 434 -12.59 7.89 -6.95
C CYS A 434 -11.88 8.63 -5.82
N LEU A 435 -12.05 8.13 -4.60
CA LEU A 435 -11.47 8.74 -3.40
C LEU A 435 -9.96 8.49 -3.32
N GLY A 436 -9.49 7.37 -3.88
CA GLY A 436 -8.09 6.98 -3.91
C GLY A 436 -7.29 7.54 -5.09
N GLN A 437 -7.79 8.55 -5.82
CA GLN A 437 -7.11 9.09 -7.01
C GLN A 437 -5.65 9.46 -6.72
N HIS A 438 -5.40 10.25 -5.69
CA HIS A 438 -4.04 10.70 -5.36
C HIS A 438 -3.14 9.57 -4.88
N PHE A 439 -3.70 8.62 -4.12
CA PHE A 439 -3.00 7.41 -3.72
C PHE A 439 -2.55 6.66 -4.99
N ALA A 440 -3.49 6.30 -5.86
CA ALA A 440 -3.19 5.56 -7.08
C ALA A 440 -2.18 6.27 -8.01
N GLU A 441 -2.37 7.56 -8.28
CA GLU A 441 -1.45 8.33 -9.13
C GLU A 441 -0.01 8.35 -8.58
N GLN A 442 0.15 8.50 -7.25
CA GLN A 442 1.47 8.53 -6.62
C GLN A 442 2.09 7.13 -6.52
N THR A 443 1.33 6.10 -6.13
CA THR A 443 1.80 4.71 -6.13
C THR A 443 2.26 4.28 -7.53
N LEU A 444 1.46 4.59 -8.55
CA LEU A 444 1.78 4.31 -9.96
C LEU A 444 3.01 5.11 -10.40
N PHE A 445 3.14 6.37 -10.01
CA PHE A 445 4.35 7.15 -10.31
C PHE A 445 5.59 6.45 -9.78
N LEU A 446 5.61 6.13 -8.49
CA LEU A 446 6.77 5.52 -7.84
C LEU A 446 7.13 4.17 -8.50
N MET A 447 6.12 3.34 -8.75
CA MET A 447 6.28 2.03 -9.37
C MET A 447 6.77 2.14 -10.83
N ILE A 448 6.11 2.94 -11.67
CA ILE A 448 6.44 3.04 -13.10
C ILE A 448 7.77 3.75 -13.31
N ALA A 449 8.08 4.82 -12.57
CA ALA A 449 9.39 5.45 -12.61
C ALA A 449 10.50 4.45 -12.24
N SER A 450 10.28 3.64 -11.21
CA SER A 450 11.25 2.63 -10.77
C SER A 450 11.41 1.48 -11.77
N PHE A 451 10.32 1.05 -12.42
CA PHE A 451 10.39 0.08 -13.52
C PHE A 451 11.24 0.60 -14.67
N VAL A 452 10.94 1.81 -15.14
CA VAL A 452 11.65 2.49 -16.23
C VAL A 452 13.13 2.67 -15.88
N TRP A 453 13.43 3.10 -14.65
CA TRP A 453 14.80 3.28 -14.19
C TRP A 453 15.59 1.95 -14.12
N SER A 454 14.90 0.85 -13.75
CA SER A 454 15.54 -0.41 -13.39
C SER A 454 15.66 -1.41 -14.55
N PHE A 455 14.67 -1.52 -15.43
CA PHE A 455 14.53 -2.66 -16.34
C PHE A 455 14.45 -2.28 -17.82
N ASN A 456 14.92 -3.19 -18.67
CA ASN A 456 14.51 -3.30 -20.06
C ASN A 456 13.33 -4.28 -20.12
N ILE A 457 12.28 -3.92 -20.86
CA ILE A 457 11.06 -4.71 -21.01
C ILE A 457 10.78 -4.86 -22.49
N SER A 458 10.54 -6.09 -22.95
CA SER A 458 10.25 -6.38 -24.35
C SER A 458 9.37 -7.60 -24.53
N ALA A 459 8.74 -7.72 -25.70
CA ALA A 459 7.97 -8.89 -26.07
C ALA A 459 8.90 -10.08 -26.37
N PRO A 460 8.55 -11.32 -25.97
CA PRO A 460 9.24 -12.51 -26.46
C PRO A 460 9.04 -12.66 -27.97
N THR A 461 9.89 -13.48 -28.59
CA THR A 461 9.83 -13.78 -30.02
C THR A 461 9.57 -15.26 -30.26
N ASP A 462 8.81 -15.56 -31.32
CA ASP A 462 8.61 -16.94 -31.77
C ASP A 462 9.84 -17.48 -32.51
N ALA A 463 9.79 -18.75 -32.93
CA ALA A 463 10.87 -19.39 -33.69
C ALA A 463 11.20 -18.70 -35.03
N LYS A 464 10.35 -17.79 -35.52
CA LYS A 464 10.54 -17.01 -36.76
C LYS A 464 10.99 -15.57 -36.47
N GLY A 465 11.24 -15.22 -35.20
CA GLY A 465 11.64 -13.88 -34.79
C GLY A 465 10.50 -12.86 -34.72
N GLN A 466 9.24 -13.29 -34.80
CA GLN A 466 8.08 -12.40 -34.68
C GLN A 466 7.73 -12.18 -33.21
N LYS A 467 7.41 -10.94 -32.83
CA LYS A 467 7.02 -10.60 -31.46
C LYS A 467 5.70 -11.29 -31.09
N ILE A 468 5.67 -11.93 -29.94
CA ILE A 468 4.47 -12.49 -29.33
C ILE A 468 3.89 -11.42 -28.41
N LEU A 469 2.80 -10.78 -28.85
CA LEU A 469 2.16 -9.69 -28.14
C LEU A 469 0.82 -10.12 -27.53
N PRO A 470 0.44 -9.61 -26.35
CA PRO A 470 -0.88 -9.88 -25.78
C PRO A 470 -1.99 -9.26 -26.64
N SER A 471 -3.17 -9.90 -26.62
CA SER A 471 -4.34 -9.39 -27.33
C SER A 471 -4.80 -8.03 -26.80
N LEU A 472 -5.11 -7.13 -27.72
CA LEU A 472 -5.77 -5.86 -27.41
C LEU A 472 -7.28 -5.93 -27.63
N ASP A 473 -7.84 -7.09 -27.97
CA ASP A 473 -9.29 -7.29 -28.13
C ASP A 473 -9.97 -7.10 -26.77
N PRO A 474 -10.89 -6.13 -26.63
CA PRO A 474 -11.60 -5.89 -25.38
C PRO A 474 -12.43 -7.11 -24.89
N MET A 475 -12.76 -8.07 -25.77
CA MET A 475 -13.42 -9.33 -25.39
C MET A 475 -12.52 -10.23 -24.55
N ASP A 476 -11.21 -10.14 -24.76
CA ASP A 476 -10.21 -10.84 -23.98
C ASP A 476 -9.90 -10.07 -22.71
N TRP A 477 -10.83 -9.26 -22.13
CA TRP A 477 -10.62 -8.46 -20.91
C TRP A 477 -11.68 -8.76 -19.84
N GLY A 478 -11.45 -8.35 -18.59
CA GLY A 478 -12.34 -8.62 -17.46
C GLY A 478 -13.75 -8.02 -17.61
N ALA A 479 -14.71 -8.58 -16.86
CA ALA A 479 -16.13 -8.26 -16.97
C ALA A 479 -16.55 -6.94 -16.28
N PHE A 480 -16.11 -6.75 -15.03
CA PHE A 480 -16.40 -5.54 -14.23
C PHE A 480 -15.33 -4.48 -14.43
N LEU A 481 -14.08 -4.83 -14.09
CA LEU A 481 -12.90 -4.08 -14.49
C LEU A 481 -12.40 -4.65 -15.81
N ALA A 482 -12.06 -3.80 -16.77
CA ALA A 482 -11.27 -4.18 -17.93
C ALA A 482 -9.81 -4.38 -17.48
N SER A 483 -9.60 -5.39 -16.64
CA SER A 483 -8.28 -5.92 -16.33
C SER A 483 -7.95 -6.99 -17.37
N PRO A 484 -6.70 -7.08 -17.85
CA PRO A 484 -6.28 -8.19 -18.70
C PRO A 484 -6.54 -9.54 -17.97
N PRO A 485 -7.31 -10.50 -18.53
CA PRO A 485 -7.60 -11.81 -18.01
C PRO A 485 -6.51 -12.79 -18.46
N PRO A 486 -6.54 -14.03 -17.94
CA PRO A 486 -5.43 -14.53 -17.14
C PRO A 486 -4.11 -14.17 -17.82
N MET A 487 -3.27 -13.50 -17.03
CA MET A 487 -2.01 -12.88 -17.39
C MET A 487 -0.95 -13.89 -17.83
N ASP A 488 -1.28 -14.63 -18.88
CA ASP A 488 -0.55 -15.73 -19.48
C ASP A 488 0.34 -15.22 -20.63
N PHE A 489 0.38 -13.91 -20.82
CA PHE A 489 1.32 -13.30 -21.74
C PHE A 489 2.68 -13.17 -21.07
N GLN A 490 3.72 -13.52 -21.82
CA GLN A 490 5.09 -13.46 -21.36
C GLN A 490 5.69 -12.10 -21.73
N ALA A 491 6.60 -11.61 -20.89
CA ALA A 491 7.45 -10.46 -21.16
C ALA A 491 8.90 -10.83 -20.84
N ILE A 492 9.84 -10.33 -21.62
CA ILE A 492 11.27 -10.42 -21.31
C ILE A 492 11.62 -9.18 -20.49
N ILE A 493 11.95 -9.39 -19.21
CA ILE A 493 12.33 -8.35 -18.26
C ILE A 493 13.75 -8.62 -17.80
N THR A 494 14.65 -7.66 -18.05
CA THR A 494 16.06 -7.78 -17.65
C THR A 494 16.50 -6.49 -16.97
N PRO A 495 17.27 -6.55 -15.87
CA PRO A 495 17.90 -5.35 -15.31
C PRO A 495 18.70 -4.61 -16.39
N ARG A 496 18.67 -3.27 -16.38
CA ARG A 496 19.38 -2.47 -17.38
C ARG A 496 20.89 -2.65 -17.30
N THR A 497 21.43 -2.77 -16.08
CA THR A 497 22.85 -2.99 -15.80
C THR A 497 23.03 -3.77 -14.49
N GLN A 498 24.24 -4.29 -14.24
CA GLN A 498 24.57 -4.90 -12.95
C GLN A 498 24.52 -3.88 -11.79
N ALA A 499 24.98 -2.65 -12.00
CA ALA A 499 24.94 -1.60 -10.98
C ALA A 499 23.50 -1.30 -10.48
N VAL A 500 22.49 -1.44 -11.34
CA VAL A 500 21.08 -1.34 -10.94
C VAL A 500 20.71 -2.42 -9.94
N VAL A 501 21.11 -3.66 -10.22
CA VAL A 501 20.87 -4.79 -9.33
C VAL A 501 21.49 -4.49 -7.97
N ASP A 502 22.74 -4.01 -7.94
CA ASP A 502 23.44 -3.65 -6.72
C ASP A 502 22.74 -2.50 -5.95
N ILE A 503 22.18 -1.51 -6.65
CA ILE A 503 21.41 -0.42 -6.02
C ILE A 503 20.08 -0.92 -5.44
N ILE A 504 19.28 -1.69 -6.19
CA ILE A 504 18.04 -2.31 -5.70
C ILE A 504 18.31 -3.12 -4.45
N ASN A 505 19.40 -3.88 -4.51
CA ASN A 505 19.83 -4.75 -3.44
C ASN A 505 20.27 -3.98 -2.19
N ARG A 506 21.07 -2.91 -2.33
CA ARG A 506 21.41 -2.00 -1.23
C ARG A 506 20.17 -1.31 -0.64
N ALA A 507 19.20 -0.96 -1.48
CA ALA A 507 17.94 -0.36 -1.06
C ALA A 507 17.06 -1.33 -0.26
N VAL A 508 17.02 -2.61 -0.63
CA VAL A 508 16.38 -3.66 0.17
C VAL A 508 17.13 -3.91 1.45
N GLN A 509 18.46 -3.92 1.43
CA GLN A 509 19.22 -4.02 2.66
C GLN A 509 18.78 -2.88 3.57
N ALA A 510 18.85 -1.62 3.14
CA ALA A 510 18.41 -0.42 3.87
C ALA A 510 16.96 -0.47 4.44
N SER A 511 16.12 -1.43 4.04
CA SER A 511 14.78 -1.65 4.62
C SER A 511 14.80 -2.24 6.04
N GLY A 512 15.93 -2.81 6.51
CA GLY A 512 16.18 -3.05 7.94
C GLY A 512 16.78 -1.81 8.61
N HIS A 513 16.39 -1.48 9.85
CA HIS A 513 16.85 -0.22 10.46
C HIS A 513 18.35 -0.16 10.78
N LEU A 514 19.05 -1.29 11.00
CA LEU A 514 20.45 -1.27 11.44
C LEU A 514 21.39 -2.25 10.72
N GLY A 515 20.96 -3.49 10.50
CA GLY A 515 21.75 -4.52 9.80
C GLY A 515 22.45 -4.07 8.50
N PRO A 516 21.85 -3.20 7.66
CA PRO A 516 22.47 -2.75 6.41
C PRO A 516 23.69 -1.87 6.63
N ALA A 517 23.63 -0.98 7.62
CA ALA A 517 24.75 -0.11 7.95
C ALA A 517 25.91 -0.93 8.54
N ILE A 518 25.60 -1.99 9.29
CA ILE A 518 26.60 -2.93 9.81
C ILE A 518 27.24 -3.72 8.66
N VAL A 519 26.45 -4.31 7.76
CA VAL A 519 26.96 -5.08 6.62
C VAL A 519 27.83 -4.19 5.71
N ALA A 520 27.36 -2.99 5.38
CA ALA A 520 28.13 -2.04 4.59
C ALA A 520 29.48 -1.73 5.23
N ALA A 521 29.50 -1.39 6.52
CA ALA A 521 30.75 -1.11 7.22
C ALA A 521 31.71 -2.31 7.28
N LEU A 522 31.21 -3.53 7.49
CA LEU A 522 32.02 -4.75 7.51
C LEU A 522 32.66 -5.00 6.15
N VAL A 523 31.88 -4.89 5.06
CA VAL A 523 32.38 -5.08 3.70
C VAL A 523 33.37 -3.98 3.32
N ASP A 524 33.04 -2.72 3.55
CA ASP A 524 33.88 -1.56 3.20
C ASP A 524 35.20 -1.56 3.97
N SER A 525 35.25 -2.19 5.15
CA SER A 525 36.49 -2.33 5.91
C SER A 525 37.54 -3.20 5.20
N GLY A 526 37.10 -4.13 4.34
CA GLY A 526 37.96 -5.12 3.68
C GLY A 526 38.65 -6.11 4.64
N ARG A 527 38.23 -6.17 5.91
CA ARG A 527 38.89 -6.98 6.96
C ARG A 527 38.24 -8.33 7.23
N PHE A 528 36.98 -8.50 6.81
CA PHE A 528 36.16 -9.63 7.22
C PHE A 528 35.53 -10.33 6.01
N THR A 529 35.46 -11.66 6.09
CA THR A 529 34.54 -12.45 5.28
C THR A 529 33.18 -12.40 5.94
N VAL A 530 32.14 -11.97 5.20
CA VAL A 530 30.81 -11.75 5.80
C VAL A 530 29.85 -12.82 5.32
N THR A 531 29.23 -13.53 6.27
CA THR A 531 28.10 -14.43 6.03
C THR A 531 26.84 -13.86 6.67
N ILE A 532 25.76 -13.75 5.91
CA ILE A 532 24.48 -13.23 6.39
C ILE A 532 23.51 -14.37 6.58
N LEU A 533 23.05 -14.52 7.82
CA LEU A 533 22.00 -15.45 8.16
C LEU A 533 20.65 -14.78 7.91
N THR A 534 19.75 -15.47 7.21
CA THR A 534 18.37 -15.01 7.00
C THR A 534 17.39 -16.05 7.52
N ARG A 535 16.24 -15.63 8.02
CA ARG A 535 15.24 -16.57 8.55
C ARG A 535 14.74 -17.50 7.44
N GLN A 536 14.85 -18.81 7.65
CA GLN A 536 14.28 -19.82 6.77
C GLN A 536 12.75 -19.73 6.79
N SER A 537 12.16 -19.65 5.60
CA SER A 537 10.71 -19.74 5.43
C SER A 537 10.29 -21.19 5.70
N GLN A 538 9.25 -21.44 6.50
CA GLN A 538 8.77 -22.79 6.85
C GLN A 538 8.20 -23.61 5.67
N ASN A 539 8.43 -23.20 4.42
CA ASN A 539 8.08 -23.94 3.22
C ASN A 539 9.36 -24.38 2.47
N PRO A 540 9.76 -25.67 2.55
CA PRO A 540 11.05 -26.17 2.05
C PRO A 540 11.22 -26.17 0.52
N GLY A 541 10.23 -25.73 -0.26
CA GLY A 541 10.33 -25.58 -1.73
C GLY A 541 10.88 -24.24 -2.23
N THR A 542 11.42 -23.39 -1.35
CA THR A 542 11.80 -21.99 -1.66
C THR A 542 13.28 -21.70 -1.39
N ALA A 543 14.18 -22.62 -1.73
CA ALA A 543 15.61 -22.34 -1.70
C ALA A 543 15.91 -21.11 -2.58
N ARG A 544 16.24 -19.99 -1.92
CA ARG A 544 16.58 -18.70 -2.54
C ARG A 544 18.00 -18.79 -3.11
N GLU A 545 18.13 -19.10 -4.39
CA GLU A 545 19.35 -18.82 -5.14
C GLU A 545 19.30 -17.37 -5.67
N SER A 546 20.43 -16.65 -5.53
CA SER A 546 20.67 -15.21 -5.77
C SER A 546 20.34 -14.27 -4.59
N SER A 547 21.38 -13.90 -3.84
CA SER A 547 21.32 -12.99 -2.69
C SER A 547 21.73 -11.56 -3.08
N PRO A 548 21.19 -10.49 -2.47
CA PRO A 548 21.41 -9.12 -2.89
C PRO A 548 22.74 -8.54 -2.41
N PHE A 549 23.66 -9.34 -1.89
CA PHE A 549 24.87 -8.79 -1.31
C PHE A 549 25.98 -8.77 -2.35
N PRO A 550 27.01 -7.90 -2.18
CA PRO A 550 28.21 -7.97 -3.02
C PRO A 550 28.69 -9.42 -3.09
N SER A 551 29.30 -9.83 -4.20
CA SER A 551 29.79 -11.21 -4.38
C SER A 551 30.79 -11.67 -3.29
N SER A 552 31.33 -10.73 -2.51
CA SER A 552 32.16 -10.96 -1.33
C SER A 552 31.39 -11.43 -0.08
N VAL A 553 30.05 -11.48 -0.13
CA VAL A 553 29.19 -11.83 1.01
C VAL A 553 28.41 -13.10 0.73
N SER A 554 28.51 -14.09 1.63
CA SER A 554 27.72 -15.32 1.59
C SER A 554 26.38 -15.12 2.30
N VAL A 555 25.30 -15.75 1.82
CA VAL A 555 24.00 -15.69 2.50
C VAL A 555 23.39 -17.06 2.66
N VAL A 556 22.98 -17.35 3.89
CA VAL A 556 22.49 -18.66 4.28
C VAL A 556 21.13 -18.52 4.96
N PRO A 557 20.06 -19.11 4.41
CA PRO A 557 18.79 -19.26 5.12
C PRO A 557 18.93 -20.25 6.27
N VAL A 558 18.44 -19.91 7.46
CA VAL A 558 18.53 -20.73 8.68
C VAL A 558 17.25 -20.60 9.50
N ASP A 559 16.74 -21.70 10.04
CA ASP A 559 15.73 -21.62 11.11
C ASP A 559 16.38 -21.15 12.41
N TYR A 560 16.04 -19.93 12.85
CA TYR A 560 16.56 -19.34 14.08
C TYR A 560 16.16 -20.09 15.35
N THR A 561 15.20 -21.01 15.26
CA THR A 561 14.78 -21.89 16.35
C THR A 561 15.47 -23.25 16.33
N SER A 562 16.30 -23.54 15.31
CA SER A 562 17.04 -24.80 15.19
C SER A 562 18.49 -24.63 15.64
N LEU A 563 18.81 -25.13 16.84
CA LEU A 563 20.17 -25.05 17.40
C LEU A 563 21.18 -25.76 16.49
N SER A 564 20.82 -26.92 15.95
CA SER A 564 21.67 -27.71 15.07
C SER A 564 21.99 -27.00 13.76
N GLU A 565 21.01 -26.34 13.14
CA GLU A 565 21.24 -25.59 11.89
C GLU A 565 22.09 -24.35 12.15
N LEU A 566 21.78 -23.59 13.20
CA LEU A 566 22.59 -22.46 13.62
C LEU A 566 24.03 -22.89 13.90
N THR A 567 24.23 -23.98 14.64
CA THR A 567 25.57 -24.52 14.94
C THR A 567 26.32 -24.91 13.65
N ALA A 568 25.65 -25.59 12.72
CA ALA A 568 26.27 -26.01 11.47
C ALA A 568 26.71 -24.81 10.60
N VAL A 569 25.89 -23.76 10.51
CA VAL A 569 26.21 -22.58 9.68
C VAL A 569 27.21 -21.66 10.36
N LEU A 570 27.24 -21.64 11.69
CA LEU A 570 28.24 -20.90 12.46
C LEU A 570 29.60 -21.61 12.53
N ALA A 571 29.71 -22.85 12.06
CA ALA A 571 30.98 -23.55 11.99
C ALA A 571 32.00 -22.76 11.14
N ASN A 572 33.22 -22.62 11.65
CA ASN A 572 34.31 -21.83 11.04
C ASN A 572 34.04 -20.32 10.96
N GLN A 573 33.15 -19.77 11.79
CA GLN A 573 33.00 -18.32 11.96
C GLN A 573 33.70 -17.86 13.25
N ASP A 574 34.34 -16.69 13.21
CA ASP A 574 35.04 -16.13 14.38
C ASP A 574 34.10 -15.36 15.32
N ALA A 575 33.08 -14.71 14.75
CA ALA A 575 32.13 -13.91 15.50
C ALA A 575 30.73 -13.92 14.87
N LEU A 576 29.70 -13.70 15.70
CA LEU A 576 28.33 -13.49 15.26
C LEU A 576 27.83 -12.10 15.69
N ILE A 577 27.19 -11.38 14.77
CA ILE A 577 26.50 -10.12 15.06
C ILE A 577 25.00 -10.30 14.85
N SER A 578 24.21 -9.97 15.86
CA SER A 578 22.76 -9.99 15.78
C SER A 578 22.21 -8.58 15.51
N ALA A 579 21.48 -8.43 14.42
CA ALA A 579 20.74 -7.21 14.07
C ALA A 579 19.22 -7.46 13.97
N VAL A 580 18.73 -8.48 14.70
CA VAL A 580 17.30 -8.80 14.77
C VAL A 580 16.53 -7.66 15.47
N PRO A 581 15.24 -7.43 15.12
CA PRO A 581 14.45 -6.38 15.74
C PRO A 581 14.27 -6.62 17.24
N SER A 582 14.05 -5.55 18.02
CA SER A 582 13.94 -5.60 19.48
C SER A 582 12.61 -6.16 20.02
N SER A 583 11.86 -6.95 19.24
CA SER A 583 10.64 -7.57 19.75
C SER A 583 10.97 -8.62 20.82
N PRO A 584 10.13 -8.84 21.84
CA PRO A 584 10.42 -9.78 22.93
C PRO A 584 10.80 -11.18 22.43
N ALA A 585 10.07 -11.70 21.45
CA ALA A 585 10.35 -13.01 20.84
C ALA A 585 11.70 -13.05 20.10
N ALA A 586 12.06 -11.98 19.38
CA ALA A 586 13.33 -11.90 18.67
C ALA A 586 14.52 -11.72 19.64
N VAL A 587 14.33 -10.99 20.74
CA VAL A 587 15.35 -10.82 21.79
C VAL A 587 15.61 -12.14 22.51
N LEU A 588 14.55 -12.88 22.85
CA LEU A 588 14.68 -14.19 23.50
C LEU A 588 15.31 -15.25 22.60
N ALA A 589 15.07 -15.20 21.29
CA ALA A 589 15.73 -16.07 20.31
C ALA A 589 17.27 -15.89 20.31
N GLN A 590 17.80 -14.76 20.77
CA GLN A 590 19.25 -14.52 20.81
C GLN A 590 19.99 -15.38 21.84
N LYS A 591 19.30 -15.89 22.87
CA LYS A 591 19.90 -16.88 23.79
C LYS A 591 20.35 -18.12 23.02
N GLN A 592 19.53 -18.55 22.06
CA GLN A 592 19.85 -19.67 21.19
C GLN A 592 21.00 -19.36 20.23
N PHE A 593 21.16 -18.12 19.78
CA PHE A 593 22.32 -17.71 18.99
C PHE A 593 23.61 -17.83 19.79
N ALA A 594 23.62 -17.40 21.04
CA ALA A 594 24.76 -17.55 21.92
C ALA A 594 25.07 -19.04 22.22
N SER A 595 24.05 -19.86 22.47
CA SER A 595 24.24 -21.32 22.60
C SER A 595 24.80 -21.95 21.33
N ALA A 596 24.36 -21.51 20.15
CA ALA A 596 24.86 -21.99 18.86
C ALA A 596 26.31 -21.55 18.61
N CYS A 597 26.67 -20.32 19.01
CA CYS A 597 28.06 -19.83 18.95
C CYS A 597 28.99 -20.75 19.75
N ILE A 598 28.62 -21.06 20.99
CA ILE A 598 29.40 -21.95 21.86
C ILE A 598 29.50 -23.35 21.26
N ALA A 599 28.39 -23.92 20.79
CA ALA A 599 28.39 -25.25 20.18
C ALA A 599 29.23 -25.32 18.89
N ALA A 600 29.32 -24.22 18.14
CA ALA A 600 30.10 -24.11 16.91
C ALA A 600 31.56 -23.68 17.12
N GLY A 601 31.95 -23.29 18.33
CA GLY A 601 33.27 -22.76 18.64
C GLY A 601 33.51 -21.30 18.19
N VAL A 602 32.44 -20.52 18.00
CA VAL A 602 32.52 -19.08 17.69
C VAL A 602 32.94 -18.31 18.95
N ALA A 603 34.03 -17.55 18.86
CA ALA A 603 34.67 -16.94 20.03
C ALA A 603 33.98 -15.66 20.55
N HIS A 604 33.23 -14.94 19.69
CA HIS A 604 32.64 -13.66 20.07
C HIS A 604 31.21 -13.43 19.54
N PHE A 605 30.35 -12.87 20.38
CA PHE A 605 28.96 -12.55 20.04
C PHE A 605 28.60 -11.09 20.34
N ILE A 606 28.06 -10.38 19.35
CA ILE A 606 27.48 -9.04 19.53
C ILE A 606 25.96 -9.18 19.43
N PRO A 607 25.23 -9.22 20.57
CA PRO A 607 23.76 -9.26 20.55
C PRO A 607 23.16 -7.95 20.01
N SER A 608 21.89 -7.98 19.64
CA SER A 608 21.08 -6.83 19.19
C SER A 608 20.74 -5.90 20.36
N GLU A 609 21.78 -5.32 20.92
CA GLU A 609 21.78 -4.52 22.16
C GLU A 609 22.04 -3.04 21.91
N PHE A 610 21.79 -2.59 20.68
CA PHE A 610 21.85 -1.20 20.25
C PHE A 610 20.69 -0.39 20.86
N GLY A 611 21.00 0.77 21.45
CA GLY A 611 20.00 1.65 22.08
C GLY A 611 20.38 2.10 23.50
N SER A 612 19.37 2.22 24.36
CA SER A 612 19.44 2.80 25.71
C SER A 612 20.44 2.10 26.63
N ASP A 613 20.95 2.85 27.61
CA ASP A 613 21.82 2.32 28.67
C ASP A 613 21.02 1.45 29.66
N THR A 614 21.01 0.14 29.43
CA THR A 614 20.36 -0.83 30.33
C THR A 614 21.28 -1.31 31.47
N ASP A 615 22.50 -0.76 31.58
CA ASP A 615 23.35 -0.96 32.75
C ASP A 615 22.92 0.00 33.88
N ASN A 616 22.29 1.12 33.50
CA ASN A 616 21.63 2.03 34.41
C ASN A 616 20.42 1.36 35.09
N VAL A 617 20.36 1.44 36.43
CA VAL A 617 19.34 0.77 37.25
C VAL A 617 17.90 1.19 36.90
N LEU A 618 17.66 2.46 36.58
CA LEU A 618 16.33 2.97 36.26
C LEU A 618 15.89 2.58 34.84
N SER A 619 16.79 2.69 33.87
CA SER A 619 16.50 2.16 32.53
C SER A 619 16.28 0.66 32.56
N ARG A 620 17.11 -0.08 33.31
CA ARG A 620 16.99 -1.54 33.48
C ARG A 620 15.63 -1.97 34.06
N SER A 621 15.02 -1.15 34.92
CA SER A 621 13.74 -1.49 35.56
C SER A 621 12.52 -1.26 34.69
N LEU A 622 12.65 -0.59 33.53
CA LEU A 622 11.52 -0.37 32.63
C LEU A 622 11.05 -1.70 32.02
N PRO A 623 9.73 -1.98 32.01
CA PRO A 623 9.18 -3.23 31.49
C PRO A 623 9.62 -3.56 30.05
N LEU A 624 9.83 -2.52 29.22
CA LEU A 624 10.33 -2.66 27.85
C LEU A 624 11.63 -3.47 27.76
N PHE A 625 12.53 -3.33 28.73
CA PHE A 625 13.86 -3.92 28.66
C PHE A 625 13.96 -5.26 29.37
N ALA A 626 12.89 -5.78 29.97
CA ALA A 626 12.91 -7.07 30.68
C ALA A 626 13.49 -8.22 29.81
N PRO A 627 13.12 -8.39 28.52
CA PRO A 627 13.73 -9.43 27.69
C PRO A 627 15.24 -9.21 27.42
N LYS A 628 15.69 -7.95 27.35
CA LYS A 628 17.11 -7.61 27.17
C LYS A 628 17.90 -7.89 28.43
N VAL A 629 17.35 -7.55 29.59
CA VAL A 629 17.88 -7.87 30.91
C VAL A 629 18.06 -9.38 31.06
N GLU A 630 17.05 -10.16 30.68
CA GLU A 630 17.09 -11.62 30.74
C GLU A 630 18.15 -12.22 29.80
N LEU A 631 18.40 -11.60 28.64
CA LEU A 631 19.49 -11.98 27.74
C LEU A 631 20.86 -11.64 28.31
N GLN A 632 21.01 -10.46 28.92
CA GLN A 632 22.28 -10.02 29.52
C GLN A 632 22.69 -10.92 30.68
N GLU A 633 21.77 -11.24 31.59
CA GLU A 633 22.02 -12.15 32.71
C GLU A 633 22.40 -13.55 32.21
N PHE A 634 21.75 -14.02 31.14
CA PHE A 634 22.12 -15.27 30.49
C PHE A 634 23.55 -15.23 29.91
N LEU A 635 23.94 -14.14 29.25
CA LEU A 635 25.28 -13.97 28.68
C LEU A 635 26.37 -13.87 29.77
N GLU A 636 26.08 -13.15 30.85
CA GLU A 636 26.96 -13.06 32.04
C GLU A 636 27.17 -14.41 32.72
N ASP A 637 26.14 -15.27 32.74
CA ASP A 637 26.26 -16.59 33.34
C ASP A 637 26.97 -17.59 32.44
N ILE A 638 26.59 -17.63 31.15
CA ILE A 638 27.11 -18.63 30.22
C ILE A 638 28.62 -18.48 29.97
N VAL A 639 29.15 -17.25 30.05
CA VAL A 639 30.59 -16.99 29.84
C VAL A 639 31.45 -17.54 30.98
N LYS A 640 30.91 -17.72 32.20
CA LYS A 640 31.65 -18.30 33.33
C LYS A 640 32.00 -19.77 33.09
N SER A 641 31.13 -20.49 32.37
CA SER A 641 31.32 -21.90 32.04
C SER A 641 31.97 -22.12 30.67
N ASN A 642 32.16 -21.06 29.87
CA ASN A 642 32.70 -21.13 28.51
C ASN A 642 33.76 -20.03 28.32
N PRO A 643 35.00 -20.23 28.82
CA PRO A 643 36.01 -19.17 28.89
C PRO A 643 36.52 -18.69 27.51
N ASP A 644 36.35 -19.51 26.47
CA ASP A 644 36.72 -19.17 25.08
C ASP A 644 35.62 -18.39 24.34
N PHE A 645 34.42 -18.30 24.93
CA PHE A 645 33.32 -17.49 24.41
C PHE A 645 33.34 -16.10 25.06
N SER A 646 32.86 -15.09 24.34
CA SER A 646 32.73 -13.74 24.86
C SER A 646 31.63 -12.96 24.14
N TYR A 647 31.22 -11.83 24.71
CA TYR A 647 30.23 -10.95 24.08
C TYR A 647 30.54 -9.47 24.26
N SER A 648 29.89 -8.58 23.49
CA SER A 648 29.95 -7.12 23.69
C SER A 648 28.58 -6.48 23.57
N LEU A 649 28.15 -5.72 24.58
CA LEU A 649 26.86 -5.02 24.59
C LEU A 649 27.05 -3.59 24.08
N VAL A 650 26.46 -3.20 22.96
CA VAL A 650 26.78 -1.91 22.31
C VAL A 650 25.71 -0.85 22.61
N ARG A 651 26.03 0.14 23.46
CA ARG A 651 25.12 1.24 23.84
C ARG A 651 25.31 2.43 22.92
N THR A 652 24.22 2.85 22.29
CA THR A 652 24.25 3.85 21.20
C THR A 652 23.15 4.91 21.30
N ASN A 653 22.20 4.69 22.21
CA ASN A 653 20.97 5.46 22.38
C ASN A 653 20.17 5.62 21.06
N ALA A 654 19.24 6.56 21.00
CA ALA A 654 18.44 6.85 19.83
C ALA A 654 19.30 7.25 18.61
N PHE A 655 18.90 6.80 17.41
CA PHE A 655 19.68 7.02 16.19
C PHE A 655 19.35 8.39 15.57
N LEU A 656 20.29 9.34 15.58
CA LEU A 656 20.14 10.73 15.15
C LEU A 656 19.48 10.87 13.78
N ASP A 657 20.01 10.17 12.79
CA ASP A 657 19.53 10.23 11.41
C ASP A 657 18.09 9.71 11.29
N SER A 658 17.76 8.57 11.89
CA SER A 658 16.38 8.05 11.89
C SER A 658 15.43 8.83 12.81
N ALA A 659 15.92 9.39 13.92
CA ALA A 659 15.12 10.09 14.92
C ALA A 659 14.69 11.47 14.41
N LEU A 660 15.59 12.20 13.74
CA LEU A 660 15.25 13.44 13.03
C LEU A 660 14.28 13.19 11.88
N GLN A 661 14.46 12.09 11.14
CA GLN A 661 13.55 11.73 10.05
C GLN A 661 12.11 11.54 10.55
N ARG A 662 11.92 10.93 11.72
CA ARG A 662 10.63 10.53 12.28
C ARG A 662 10.01 11.52 13.27
N GLY A 663 10.62 12.68 13.47
CA GLY A 663 10.15 13.66 14.47
C GLY A 663 10.28 13.17 15.92
N PHE A 664 11.17 12.20 16.19
CA PHE A 664 11.32 11.66 17.55
C PHE A 664 11.92 12.71 18.50
N PHE A 665 12.91 13.48 18.04
CA PHE A 665 13.55 14.53 18.84
C PHE A 665 12.84 15.88 18.75
N VAL A 666 12.57 16.35 17.54
CA VAL A 666 11.91 17.64 17.25
C VAL A 666 11.05 17.48 16.00
N ASN A 667 9.88 18.12 15.97
CA ASN A 667 9.01 18.11 14.80
C ASN A 667 9.43 19.25 13.86
N LEU A 668 9.83 18.89 12.64
CA LEU A 668 10.30 19.84 11.64
C LEU A 668 9.11 20.38 10.82
N PRO A 669 8.95 21.72 10.66
CA PRO A 669 7.79 22.34 10.04
C PRO A 669 7.48 21.89 8.60
N SER A 670 8.49 21.44 7.85
CA SER A 670 8.34 20.90 6.50
C SER A 670 7.57 19.56 6.45
N LYS A 671 7.21 18.99 7.61
CA LYS A 671 6.56 17.68 7.77
C LYS A 671 5.13 17.74 8.36
N GLY A 672 4.47 18.89 8.35
CA GLY A 672 3.03 18.98 8.69
C GLY A 672 2.65 18.69 10.16
N GLN A 673 3.61 18.42 11.05
CA GLN A 673 3.40 18.23 12.48
C GLN A 673 3.62 19.55 13.21
N GLY A 674 2.53 20.26 13.51
CA GLY A 674 2.56 21.66 13.96
C GLY A 674 3.05 21.90 15.39
N VAL A 675 3.34 20.87 16.20
CA VAL A 675 3.72 21.04 17.61
C VAL A 675 4.83 20.06 17.98
N THR A 676 5.93 20.55 18.54
CA THR A 676 7.02 19.73 19.11
C THR A 676 6.72 19.41 20.58
N ASP A 677 6.66 18.12 20.92
CA ASP A 677 6.61 17.68 22.31
C ASP A 677 7.97 17.95 22.98
N VAL A 678 7.99 18.79 24.02
CA VAL A 678 9.19 19.08 24.81
C VAL A 678 9.14 18.31 26.13
N PHE A 679 10.08 17.39 26.33
CA PHE A 679 10.10 16.49 27.48
C PHE A 679 10.84 17.13 28.67
N GLY A 680 10.15 17.28 29.80
CA GLY A 680 10.71 17.99 30.95
C GLY A 680 10.97 19.46 30.62
N SER A 681 12.21 19.94 30.82
CA SER A 681 12.63 21.28 30.38
C SER A 681 13.10 21.31 28.91
N GLY A 682 13.49 20.15 28.37
CA GLY A 682 14.19 20.00 27.10
C GLY A 682 15.70 20.26 27.15
N ASP A 683 16.25 20.66 28.31
CA ASP A 683 17.68 20.98 28.47
C ASP A 683 18.54 19.76 28.80
N GLN A 684 17.92 18.64 29.17
CA GLN A 684 18.63 17.42 29.50
C GLN A 684 19.45 16.95 28.29
N LEU A 685 20.76 16.84 28.49
CA LEU A 685 21.65 16.26 27.50
C LEU A 685 21.35 14.78 27.34
N PHE A 686 21.40 14.30 26.10
CA PHE A 686 21.37 12.91 25.75
C PHE A 686 22.42 12.61 24.67
N SER A 687 22.98 11.40 24.71
CA SER A 687 23.87 10.88 23.67
C SER A 687 23.07 10.33 22.50
N THR A 688 23.56 10.45 21.28
CA THR A 688 22.91 9.93 20.07
C THR A 688 23.93 9.53 19.01
N THR A 689 23.56 8.61 18.13
CA THR A 689 24.43 8.01 17.09
C THR A 689 23.76 8.00 15.73
N THR A 690 24.51 8.00 14.66
CA THR A 690 24.05 7.68 13.32
C THR A 690 24.19 6.19 13.08
N ARG A 691 23.33 5.62 12.24
CA ARG A 691 23.44 4.20 11.85
C ARG A 691 24.81 3.87 11.23
N SER A 692 25.43 4.81 10.51
CA SER A 692 26.77 4.67 9.94
C SER A 692 27.84 4.50 11.04
N THR A 693 27.79 5.33 12.08
CA THR A 693 28.72 5.24 13.22
C THR A 693 28.58 3.92 13.96
N ILE A 694 27.36 3.37 14.08
CA ILE A 694 27.16 2.05 14.69
C ILE A 694 27.87 0.95 13.87
N GLY A 695 27.76 1.00 12.53
CA GLY A 695 28.50 0.07 11.67
C GLY A 695 30.01 0.15 11.86
N LYS A 696 30.57 1.37 11.92
CA LYS A 696 32.00 1.60 12.20
C LYS A 696 32.41 1.08 13.58
N ALA A 697 31.56 1.27 14.58
CA ALA A 697 31.81 0.76 15.94
C ALA A 697 31.87 -0.76 15.98
N VAL A 698 30.96 -1.46 15.28
CA VAL A 698 30.99 -2.93 15.18
C VAL A 698 32.30 -3.41 14.55
N VAL A 699 32.75 -2.80 13.45
CA VAL A 699 34.05 -3.10 12.82
C VAL A 699 35.21 -2.93 13.81
N ALA A 700 35.20 -1.83 14.57
CA ALA A 700 36.26 -1.53 15.53
C ALA A 700 36.25 -2.49 16.73
N ILE A 701 35.07 -2.87 17.23
CA ILE A 701 34.89 -3.86 18.31
C ILE A 701 35.46 -5.20 17.88
N LEU A 702 35.13 -5.68 16.68
CA LEU A 702 35.67 -6.95 16.16
C LEU A 702 37.18 -6.92 15.95
N ALA A 703 37.75 -5.75 15.64
CA ALA A 703 39.20 -5.59 15.56
C ALA A 703 39.89 -5.50 16.94
N LYS A 704 39.13 -5.32 18.03
CA LYS A 704 39.63 -5.06 19.40
C LYS A 704 38.83 -5.86 20.45
N VAL A 705 38.50 -7.12 20.13
CA VAL A 705 37.63 -7.97 20.98
C VAL A 705 38.14 -8.05 22.42
N ASP A 706 39.45 -8.22 22.64
CA ASP A 706 40.01 -8.32 23.99
C ASP A 706 39.75 -7.09 24.87
N ALA A 707 39.68 -5.90 24.28
CA ALA A 707 39.37 -4.66 24.99
C ALA A 707 37.85 -4.45 25.17
N CYS A 708 37.03 -5.18 24.42
CA CYS A 708 35.58 -5.00 24.36
C CYS A 708 34.77 -6.15 24.99
N LYS A 709 35.40 -7.29 25.29
CA LYS A 709 34.71 -8.48 25.75
C LYS A 709 34.10 -8.35 27.14
N ASN A 710 32.93 -8.99 27.29
CA ASN A 710 32.16 -9.20 28.51
C ASN A 710 31.80 -7.92 29.27
N ARG A 711 31.51 -6.85 28.53
CA ARG A 711 31.07 -5.57 29.08
C ARG A 711 30.26 -4.76 28.08
N SER A 712 29.66 -3.69 28.57
CA SER A 712 29.02 -2.68 27.73
C SER A 712 30.02 -1.71 27.13
N ILE A 713 29.80 -1.35 25.86
CA ILE A 713 30.59 -0.45 25.04
C ILE A 713 29.73 0.75 24.68
N PHE A 714 30.13 1.93 25.12
CA PHE A 714 29.35 3.15 24.97
C PHE A 714 29.88 3.98 23.81
N VAL A 715 29.07 4.18 22.79
CA VAL A 715 29.43 4.93 21.59
C VAL A 715 28.40 6.00 21.33
N HIS A 716 28.85 7.21 21.05
CA HIS A 716 27.98 8.25 20.52
C HIS A 716 28.65 9.01 19.39
N ASP A 717 27.85 9.70 18.59
CA ASP A 717 28.37 10.74 17.71
C ASP A 717 28.47 12.06 18.47
N ILE A 718 27.46 12.38 19.27
CA ILE A 718 27.38 13.66 19.98
C ILE A 718 26.43 13.55 21.18
N ALA A 719 26.64 14.40 22.19
CA ALA A 719 25.68 14.66 23.25
C ALA A 719 25.11 16.08 23.12
N LEU A 720 23.79 16.20 23.18
CA LEU A 720 23.06 17.44 22.97
C LEU A 720 21.68 17.40 23.63
N SER A 721 21.03 18.54 23.77
CA SER A 721 19.69 18.66 24.35
C SER A 721 18.60 18.87 23.30
N GLN A 722 17.35 18.65 23.69
CA GLN A 722 16.21 18.90 22.81
C GLN A 722 16.11 20.40 22.44
N ARG A 723 16.44 21.28 23.39
CA ARG A 723 16.52 22.72 23.18
C ARG A 723 17.57 23.10 22.13
N GLN A 724 18.76 22.50 22.21
CA GLN A 724 19.81 22.73 21.21
C GLN A 724 19.38 22.28 19.80
N LEU A 725 18.72 21.13 19.65
CA LEU A 725 18.16 20.72 18.35
C LEU A 725 17.09 21.68 17.85
N LEU A 726 16.23 22.14 18.74
CA LEU A 726 15.16 23.06 18.39
C LEU A 726 15.73 24.42 17.95
N ASP A 727 16.78 24.91 18.61
CA ASP A 727 17.48 26.13 18.21
C ASP A 727 18.17 25.99 16.86
N ILE A 728 18.81 24.85 16.61
CA ILE A 728 19.36 24.52 15.28
C ILE A 728 18.24 24.50 14.24
N ALA A 729 17.12 23.85 14.52
CA ALA A 729 15.99 23.74 13.60
C ALA A 729 15.37 25.11 13.30
N LYS A 730 15.17 25.96 14.33
CA LYS A 730 14.71 27.36 14.22
C LYS A 730 15.68 28.22 13.42
N LYS A 731 16.99 28.04 13.62
CA LYS A 731 18.03 28.75 12.86
C LYS A 731 18.00 28.37 11.39
N VAL A 732 17.84 27.08 11.09
CA VAL A 732 17.82 26.57 9.72
C VAL A 732 16.52 26.92 8.99
N CYS A 733 15.39 26.96 9.70
CA CYS A 733 14.09 27.38 9.14
C CYS A 733 13.40 28.45 10.03
N PRO A 734 13.83 29.73 9.90
CA PRO A 734 13.29 30.83 10.71
C PRO A 734 11.81 31.12 10.46
N SER A 735 11.30 30.78 9.28
CA SER A 735 9.91 31.00 8.87
C SER A 735 8.94 29.88 9.29
N GLY A 736 9.42 28.83 9.97
CA GLY A 736 8.59 27.71 10.41
C GLY A 736 7.70 28.04 11.63
N SER A 737 6.58 27.30 11.78
CA SER A 737 5.81 27.29 13.04
C SER A 737 6.50 26.36 14.03
N TRP A 738 6.83 26.86 15.22
CA TRP A 738 7.58 26.13 16.23
C TRP A 738 6.80 26.06 17.55
N ASP A 739 5.54 25.64 17.48
CA ASP A 739 4.73 25.47 18.67
C ASP A 739 5.28 24.32 19.52
N GLU A 740 5.21 24.47 20.83
CA GLU A 740 5.79 23.51 21.78
C GLU A 740 4.71 23.02 22.75
N LYS A 741 4.67 21.71 23.00
CA LYS A 741 3.84 21.10 24.03
C LYS A 741 4.73 20.50 25.09
N LYS A 742 4.65 21.01 26.32
CA LYS A 742 5.43 20.46 27.44
C LYS A 742 4.85 19.11 27.87
N ILE A 743 5.72 18.13 28.05
CA ILE A 743 5.39 16.78 28.52
C ILE A 743 6.02 16.56 29.89
N ASP A 744 5.20 16.13 30.86
CA ASP A 744 5.63 15.78 32.20
C ASP A 744 6.18 14.35 32.23
N LEU A 745 7.46 14.22 32.58
CA LEU A 745 8.17 12.95 32.64
C LEU A 745 7.91 12.17 33.94
N GLU A 746 7.44 12.83 35.00
CA GLU A 746 7.00 12.16 36.23
C GLU A 746 5.67 11.45 36.01
N GLU A 747 4.73 12.14 35.36
CA GLU A 747 3.45 11.56 35.00
C GLU A 747 3.61 10.39 34.01
N MET A 748 4.49 10.55 33.01
CA MET A 748 4.80 9.50 32.04
C MET A 748 5.42 8.27 32.71
N GLU A 749 6.42 8.45 33.58
CA GLU A 749 7.04 7.35 34.32
C GLU A 749 6.01 6.60 35.16
N LYS A 750 5.20 7.33 35.92
CA LYS A 750 4.15 6.75 36.74
C LYS A 750 3.17 5.94 35.90
N ALA A 751 2.75 6.47 34.74
CA ALA A 751 1.84 5.76 33.84
C ALA A 751 2.47 4.47 33.28
N VAL A 752 3.77 4.48 32.96
CA VAL A 752 4.49 3.28 32.50
C VAL A 752 4.54 2.20 33.59
N PHE A 753 4.94 2.55 34.82
CA PHE A 753 5.03 1.54 35.90
C PHE A 753 3.67 1.06 36.41
N GLU A 754 2.62 1.88 36.33
CA GLU A 754 1.25 1.47 36.65
C GLU A 754 0.59 0.64 35.54
N GLY A 755 1.28 0.40 34.41
CA GLY A 755 0.73 -0.30 33.25
C GLY A 755 -0.38 0.47 32.52
N LYS A 756 -0.48 1.78 32.76
CA LYS A 756 -1.42 2.70 32.09
C LYS A 756 -0.86 3.22 30.77
N ASP A 757 0.45 3.21 30.60
CA ASP A 757 1.14 3.51 29.34
C ASP A 757 2.05 2.34 28.94
N ASN A 758 1.57 1.52 27.99
CA ASN A 758 2.30 0.37 27.46
C ASN A 758 3.10 0.74 26.20
N ASN A 759 3.18 2.02 25.81
CA ASN A 759 3.87 2.42 24.59
C ASN A 759 5.40 2.27 24.76
N PRO A 760 6.07 1.43 23.95
CA PRO A 760 7.54 1.30 24.00
C PRO A 760 8.26 2.63 23.80
N ARG A 761 7.69 3.57 23.04
CA ARG A 761 8.30 4.90 22.82
C ARG A 761 8.28 5.76 24.07
N SER A 762 7.34 5.58 24.99
CA SER A 762 7.32 6.30 26.26
C SER A 762 8.47 5.84 27.16
N CYS A 763 8.71 4.52 27.24
CA CYS A 763 9.90 3.98 27.89
C CYS A 763 11.19 4.54 27.28
N LEU A 764 11.31 4.56 25.94
CA LEU A 764 12.47 5.14 25.26
C LEU A 764 12.62 6.64 25.55
N LYS A 765 11.54 7.41 25.55
CA LYS A 765 11.54 8.84 25.92
C LYS A 765 12.07 9.07 27.34
N LEU A 766 11.64 8.25 28.30
CA LEU A 766 12.19 8.28 29.67
C LEU A 766 13.70 8.02 29.65
N THR A 767 14.17 7.02 28.89
CA THR A 767 15.61 6.73 28.81
C THR A 767 16.46 7.83 28.21
N VAL A 768 15.87 8.65 27.33
CA VAL A 768 16.56 9.75 26.66
C VAL A 768 16.55 11.02 27.52
N TRP A 769 15.39 11.39 28.05
CA TRP A 769 15.17 12.73 28.62
C TRP A 769 14.92 12.80 30.12
N LYS A 770 14.55 11.68 30.78
CA LYS A 770 14.35 11.72 32.24
C LYS A 770 15.69 11.63 32.95
N GLU A 771 15.91 12.54 33.89
CA GLU A 771 17.13 12.53 34.71
C GLU A 771 17.25 11.19 35.46
N GLY A 772 18.48 10.69 35.59
CA GLY A 772 18.76 9.42 36.26
C GLY A 772 18.67 8.18 35.37
N TYR A 773 18.00 8.23 34.21
CA TYR A 773 17.82 7.08 33.31
C TYR A 773 19.00 6.79 32.36
N GLY A 774 20.10 7.53 32.45
CA GLY A 774 21.30 7.24 31.64
C GLY A 774 21.26 7.73 30.20
N GLY A 775 20.40 8.70 29.87
CA GLY A 775 20.34 9.28 28.52
C GLY A 775 21.65 9.92 28.03
N HIS A 776 22.48 10.45 28.95
CA HIS A 776 23.80 10.99 28.66
C HIS A 776 24.91 10.01 29.09
N PHE A 777 25.66 9.50 28.13
CA PHE A 777 26.78 8.60 28.39
C PHE A 777 27.96 9.39 28.96
N LYS A 778 28.30 9.14 30.24
CA LYS A 778 29.42 9.83 30.92
C LYS A 778 30.78 9.26 30.55
N LYS A 779 30.83 7.99 30.17
CA LYS A 779 32.03 7.28 29.74
C LYS A 779 31.80 6.77 28.33
N LEU A 780 32.73 7.05 27.44
CA LEU A 780 32.66 6.68 26.03
C LEU A 780 33.85 5.82 25.67
N ASP A 781 33.62 4.92 24.74
CA ASP A 781 34.63 4.06 24.14
C ASP A 781 35.03 4.54 22.74
N ASN A 782 34.62 5.75 22.36
CA ASN A 782 34.95 6.38 21.08
C ASN A 782 36.46 6.36 20.78
N ASP A 783 37.30 6.77 21.73
CA ASP A 783 38.77 6.77 21.55
C ASP A 783 39.33 5.36 21.40
N LEU A 784 38.82 4.42 22.22
CA LEU A 784 39.18 3.01 22.13
C LEU A 784 38.85 2.46 20.74
N LEU A 785 37.73 2.86 20.15
CA LEU A 785 37.25 2.38 18.85
C LEU A 785 37.74 3.21 17.66
N GLY A 786 38.33 4.39 17.89
CA GLY A 786 38.69 5.33 16.82
C GLY A 786 37.48 6.01 16.17
N ILE A 787 36.39 6.17 16.90
CA ILE A 787 35.17 6.83 16.42
C ILE A 787 35.27 8.33 16.69
N GLN A 788 35.36 9.10 15.60
CA GLN A 788 35.23 10.55 15.66
C GLN A 788 33.75 10.91 15.74
N GLY A 789 33.38 11.67 16.77
CA GLY A 789 32.03 12.19 16.92
C GLY A 789 31.69 13.28 15.90
N LEU A 790 30.41 13.65 15.84
CA LEU A 790 29.92 14.74 15.02
C LEU A 790 30.11 16.09 15.72
N THR A 791 30.37 17.11 14.91
CA THR A 791 30.34 18.50 15.31
C THR A 791 28.93 19.07 15.25
N MET A 792 28.65 20.15 15.98
CA MET A 792 27.35 20.84 15.89
C MET A 792 27.06 21.37 14.48
N VAL A 793 28.09 21.69 13.69
CA VAL A 793 27.95 22.13 12.28
C VAL A 793 27.42 20.99 11.40
N GLU A 794 27.91 19.76 11.61
CA GLU A 794 27.42 18.58 10.89
C GLU A 794 25.98 18.24 11.29
N VAL A 795 25.63 18.38 12.57
CA VAL A 795 24.25 18.23 13.03
C VAL A 795 23.33 19.28 12.37
N GLU A 796 23.76 20.53 12.28
CA GLU A 796 23.02 21.60 11.57
C GLU A 796 22.81 21.25 10.09
N ALA A 797 23.83 20.73 9.41
CA ALA A 797 23.72 20.27 8.03
C ALA A 797 22.74 19.09 7.88
N MET A 798 22.73 18.16 8.83
CA MET A 798 21.77 17.06 8.86
C MET A 798 20.33 17.56 9.04
N VAL A 799 20.10 18.48 9.97
CA VAL A 799 18.77 19.10 10.19
C VAL A 799 18.32 19.85 8.94
N LYS A 800 19.22 20.58 8.27
CA LYS A 800 18.94 21.24 7.00
C LYS A 800 18.53 20.26 5.90
N THR A 801 19.28 19.18 5.74
CA THR A 801 18.96 18.12 4.77
C THR A 801 17.56 17.55 5.01
N GLN A 802 17.18 17.34 6.29
CA GLN A 802 15.85 16.83 6.66
C GLN A 802 14.70 17.85 6.49
N LEU A 803 15.01 19.15 6.50
CA LEU A 803 14.04 20.21 6.21
C LEU A 803 13.80 20.37 4.71
N GLU A 804 14.83 20.12 3.90
CA GLU A 804 14.80 20.18 2.43
C GLU A 804 14.26 18.90 1.76
N SER A 805 14.34 17.76 2.45
CA SER A 805 13.76 16.46 2.07
C SER A 805 12.29 16.34 2.44
#